data_AF-A0A5S4GPP9-F1
#
_entry.id   AF-A0A5S4GPP9-F1
#
_cell.length_a   1.000
_cell.length_b   1.000
_cell.length_c   1.000
_cell.angle_alpha   90.00
_cell.angle_beta   90.00
_cell.angle_gamma   90.00
#
_symmetry.space_group_name_H-M   'P 1'
#
loop_
_entity.id
_entity.type
_entity.pdbx_description
1 polymer ?
#
loop_
_entity_poly.entity_id
_entity_poly.type
_entity_poly.pdbx_seq_one_letter_code
_entity_poly.pdbx_strand_id
1 'polypeptide(L)'
;MAIGLTEEHEALAASVRGFAERSIAPAAAREADAGFWPALAAQGLPGLHLPEAVGGQGFGILEQAVALEELGRVLAPGPYTPTVLASAILHAAGADVSGLADGSRTAAVALSGSLDVDGSTVSGTVQPVLGAPLADLFVLPAGDRWVVLGKEDVTVGALESLDITRPVGSVAVDGVTVDAFLDGVDAQALATVLLGAEACGVAGRALNDAVAYAKLREQFGRPIGQFQGVKHLCARMLIAVERARAAVWDAARALSEPEEQRAYAVGVAAVLAADAAVTCAEGNIQIHGGIGYTYEHDAHLVYRRALTLRALLGRASAHRAEVAALAVRGVRRPMSIELDEDAEPVREEIRARVAELAAMEPLEQRAAMAAGGWVTPHLPEPWGRGAGPLEQIVIQQELKAAKVRPVPLMIAAWVVPSLVQYGTPEQRERFLPPTLRGEIIWCQLFSEPGAGSDLAGLRTRAERAEGGWTITGQKIWTSLARDAQWGICIARTDPDRPKHDGITYFLVDMKSPGIEIRPLRECTGDAVFNEVFLDGVFVPDDLVVGPVNAGWRVARTTLANERVGLTSSFQLGGDLPNLLDLTAGLGLDEDPVVRDGLGRLACDEHSFNLLGLRATLKQLSGTDPGATANVRKLVAMEHGQQVTEFGFTLLGEEGALTGGWKDDLRARWTRYLLASRAMTIGGGTTEVNLNVIGERILGLPRDPEPVR
;
A
#
# COMPACT_ATOMS: atom_id res chain seq x y z
N MET A 1 -2.30 8.29 4.28
CA MET A 1 -1.24 8.30 5.32
C MET A 1 -0.14 9.24 4.87
N ALA A 2 0.57 9.92 5.76
CA ALA A 2 1.83 10.61 5.47
C ALA A 2 3.00 9.61 5.45
N ILE A 3 4.22 10.00 5.10
CA ILE A 3 5.42 9.13 5.22
C ILE A 3 5.59 8.65 6.65
N GLY A 4 5.54 9.57 7.61
CA GLY A 4 5.61 9.29 9.03
C GLY A 4 4.42 8.51 9.59
N LEU A 5 4.67 7.75 10.66
CA LEU A 5 3.68 6.82 11.24
C LEU A 5 3.34 7.08 12.70
N THR A 6 4.30 7.56 13.50
CA THR A 6 4.15 7.77 14.94
C THR A 6 3.48 9.11 15.24
N GLU A 7 2.99 9.30 16.47
CA GLU A 7 2.43 10.58 16.91
C GLU A 7 3.45 11.72 16.80
N GLU A 8 4.72 11.46 17.10
CA GLU A 8 5.82 12.42 16.94
C GLU A 8 5.99 12.84 15.49
N HIS A 9 5.94 11.89 14.55
CA HIS A 9 5.97 12.21 13.12
C HIS A 9 4.76 13.06 12.70
N GLU A 10 3.56 12.75 13.20
CA GLU A 10 2.35 13.52 12.89
C GLU A 10 2.44 14.94 13.44
N ALA A 11 2.98 15.11 14.65
CA ALA A 11 3.24 16.41 15.27
C ALA A 11 4.29 17.22 14.50
N LEU A 12 5.39 16.59 14.09
CA LEU A 12 6.41 17.20 13.24
C LEU A 12 5.81 17.66 11.90
N ALA A 13 5.07 16.79 11.22
CA ALA A 13 4.41 17.11 9.97
C ALA A 13 3.46 18.29 10.12
N ALA A 14 2.64 18.31 11.18
CA ALA A 14 1.72 19.41 11.46
C ALA A 14 2.46 20.74 11.74
N SER A 15 3.58 20.68 12.47
CA SER A 15 4.43 21.85 12.75
C SER A 15 5.02 22.44 11.46
N VAL A 16 5.65 21.59 10.63
CA VAL A 16 6.26 22.00 9.36
C VAL A 16 5.20 22.54 8.40
N ARG A 17 4.03 21.88 8.32
CA ARG A 17 2.89 22.37 7.52
C ARG A 17 2.45 23.76 7.95
N GLY A 18 2.22 23.94 9.24
CA GLY A 18 1.77 25.21 9.79
C GLY A 18 2.79 26.32 9.53
N PHE A 19 4.09 26.03 9.64
CA PHE A 19 5.15 26.96 9.24
C PHE A 19 5.06 27.29 7.75
N ALA A 20 5.04 26.27 6.88
CA ALA A 20 5.03 26.44 5.44
C ALA A 20 3.84 27.28 4.96
N GLU A 21 2.63 27.02 5.47
CA GLU A 21 1.42 27.77 5.13
C GLU A 21 1.46 29.24 5.58
N ARG A 22 2.18 29.56 6.67
CA ARG A 22 2.31 30.94 7.18
C ARG A 22 3.45 31.72 6.52
N SER A 23 4.54 31.04 6.19
CA SER A 23 5.81 31.69 5.84
C SER A 23 6.16 31.59 4.35
N ILE A 24 5.56 30.64 3.62
CA ILE A 24 5.81 30.46 2.19
C ILE A 24 4.55 30.90 1.45
N ALA A 25 4.54 32.15 0.99
CA ALA A 25 3.41 32.69 0.24
C ALA A 25 3.18 31.87 -1.05
N PRO A 26 1.93 31.68 -1.51
CA PRO A 26 1.67 30.97 -2.76
C PRO A 26 2.43 31.53 -3.97
N ALA A 27 2.65 32.85 -4.00
CA ALA A 27 3.43 33.52 -5.04
C ALA A 27 4.92 33.15 -5.03
N ALA A 28 5.47 32.76 -3.89
CA ALA A 28 6.90 32.44 -3.74
C ALA A 28 7.35 31.33 -4.69
N ALA A 29 6.49 30.33 -4.94
CA ALA A 29 6.79 29.27 -5.91
C ALA A 29 6.91 29.84 -7.34
N ARG A 30 6.03 30.77 -7.74
CA ARG A 30 6.06 31.40 -9.07
C ARG A 30 7.25 32.34 -9.27
N GLU A 31 7.65 33.01 -8.19
CA GLU A 31 8.74 33.98 -8.17
C GLU A 31 10.09 33.34 -7.87
N ALA A 32 10.11 32.03 -7.57
CA ALA A 32 11.27 31.30 -7.04
C ALA A 32 11.89 31.98 -5.81
N ASP A 33 11.06 32.63 -4.98
CA ASP A 33 11.50 33.42 -3.83
C ASP A 33 11.79 32.52 -2.62
N ALA A 34 13.07 32.48 -2.22
CA ALA A 34 13.55 31.74 -1.07
C ALA A 34 13.70 32.61 0.20
N GLY A 35 13.07 33.79 0.26
CA GLY A 35 13.17 34.74 1.37
C GLY A 35 12.77 34.18 2.75
N PHE A 36 12.05 33.06 2.79
CA PHE A 36 11.72 32.34 4.02
C PHE A 36 12.88 31.49 4.58
N TRP A 37 13.99 31.35 3.86
CA TRP A 37 15.14 30.52 4.27
C TRP A 37 15.64 30.80 5.70
N PRO A 38 15.88 32.06 6.13
CA PRO A 38 16.34 32.31 7.50
C PRO A 38 15.32 31.89 8.56
N ALA A 39 14.02 32.05 8.28
CA ALA A 39 12.96 31.64 9.19
C ALA A 39 12.84 30.11 9.27
N LEU A 40 13.07 29.41 8.15
CA LEU A 40 13.12 27.95 8.09
C LEU A 40 14.33 27.42 8.85
N ALA A 41 15.50 28.04 8.65
CA ALA A 41 16.72 27.69 9.36
C ALA A 41 16.60 27.91 10.87
N ALA A 42 15.93 28.98 11.31
CA ALA A 42 15.62 29.23 12.72
C ALA A 42 14.71 28.16 13.37
N GLN A 43 14.00 27.35 12.58
CA GLN A 43 13.26 26.18 13.07
C GLN A 43 14.14 24.92 13.20
N GLY A 44 15.42 25.00 12.86
CA GLY A 44 16.36 23.87 12.88
C GLY A 44 16.13 22.84 11.75
N LEU A 45 15.28 23.16 10.78
CA LEU A 45 14.88 22.22 9.72
C LEU A 45 15.99 21.78 8.77
N PRO A 46 17.04 22.58 8.45
CA PRO A 46 18.15 22.12 7.59
C PRO A 46 19.05 21.06 8.26
N GLY A 47 19.11 21.06 9.59
CA GLY A 47 19.90 20.15 10.40
C GLY A 47 19.07 19.10 11.15
N LEU A 48 17.82 18.82 10.71
CA LEU A 48 16.92 17.96 11.47
C LEU A 48 17.49 16.55 11.66
N HIS A 49 18.04 15.96 10.59
CA HIS A 49 18.68 14.62 10.59
C HIS A 49 20.09 14.58 11.16
N LEU A 50 20.69 15.74 11.48
CA LEU A 50 22.06 15.81 11.94
C LEU A 50 22.10 15.70 13.47
N PRO A 51 23.13 15.06 14.06
CA PRO A 51 23.31 15.05 15.50
C PRO A 51 23.47 16.45 16.10
N GLU A 52 23.03 16.63 17.35
CA GLU A 52 23.22 17.89 18.10
C GLU A 52 24.72 18.29 18.20
N ALA A 53 25.62 17.31 18.25
CA ALA A 53 27.07 17.53 18.34
C ALA A 53 27.66 18.32 17.16
N VAL A 54 26.97 18.35 16.01
CA VAL A 54 27.35 19.12 14.82
C VAL A 54 26.35 20.25 14.52
N GLY A 55 25.57 20.67 15.52
CA GLY A 55 24.59 21.76 15.41
C GLY A 55 23.23 21.36 14.83
N GLY A 56 22.96 20.06 14.69
CA GLY A 56 21.67 19.53 14.24
C GLY A 56 20.63 19.40 15.37
N GLN A 57 19.53 18.70 15.08
CA GLN A 57 18.43 18.46 16.02
C GLN A 57 18.39 17.03 16.58
N GLY A 58 19.29 16.15 16.13
CA GLY A 58 19.42 14.78 16.65
C GLY A 58 18.36 13.79 16.17
N PHE A 59 17.49 14.16 15.22
CA PHE A 59 16.58 13.21 14.58
C PHE A 59 17.30 12.44 13.45
N GLY A 60 16.57 11.61 12.71
CA GLY A 60 17.09 10.84 11.58
C GLY A 60 16.62 11.34 10.22
N ILE A 61 17.07 10.62 9.18
CA ILE A 61 16.66 10.86 7.80
C ILE A 61 15.15 10.63 7.61
N LEU A 62 14.52 9.77 8.42
CA LEU A 62 13.08 9.55 8.34
C LEU A 62 12.28 10.80 8.74
N GLU A 63 12.63 11.45 9.85
CA GLU A 63 12.01 12.71 10.29
C GLU A 63 12.27 13.82 9.27
N GLN A 64 13.47 13.84 8.69
CA GLN A 64 13.83 14.75 7.60
C GLN A 64 13.00 14.52 6.34
N ALA A 65 12.66 13.26 6.01
CA ALA A 65 11.74 12.92 4.94
C ALA A 65 10.30 13.41 5.24
N VAL A 66 9.85 13.33 6.50
CA VAL A 66 8.55 13.89 6.92
C VAL A 66 8.50 15.41 6.70
N ALA A 67 9.55 16.13 7.07
CA ALA A 67 9.62 17.58 6.82
C ALA A 67 9.64 17.91 5.32
N LEU A 68 10.40 17.15 4.51
CA LEU A 68 10.45 17.33 3.06
C LEU A 68 9.12 17.06 2.36
N GLU A 69 8.33 16.09 2.84
CA GLU A 69 6.99 15.84 2.29
C GLU A 69 6.10 17.10 2.42
N GLU A 70 6.16 17.76 3.57
CA GLU A 70 5.35 18.94 3.86
C GLU A 70 5.83 20.16 3.04
N LEU A 71 7.14 20.35 2.91
CA LEU A 71 7.72 21.42 2.08
C LEU A 71 7.52 21.18 0.58
N GLY A 72 7.53 19.93 0.13
CA GLY A 72 7.18 19.53 -1.23
C GLY A 72 5.74 19.87 -1.58
N ARG A 73 4.81 19.81 -0.61
CA ARG A 73 3.39 20.13 -0.84
C ARG A 73 3.15 21.60 -1.21
N VAL A 74 3.96 22.50 -0.68
CA VAL A 74 3.89 23.94 -0.99
C VAL A 74 4.82 24.34 -2.13
N LEU A 75 5.48 23.37 -2.78
CA LEU A 75 6.51 23.61 -3.81
C LEU A 75 7.58 24.58 -3.32
N ALA A 76 8.06 24.41 -2.09
CA ALA A 76 9.06 25.30 -1.49
C ALA A 76 10.22 25.53 -2.48
N PRO A 77 10.48 26.79 -2.88
CA PRO A 77 11.60 27.12 -3.76
C PRO A 77 12.91 27.19 -2.97
N GLY A 78 14.02 27.40 -3.67
CA GLY A 78 15.30 27.67 -3.03
C GLY A 78 16.13 26.44 -2.63
N PRO A 79 17.08 26.61 -1.69
CA PRO A 79 18.20 25.68 -1.51
C PRO A 79 17.93 24.55 -0.51
N TYR A 80 16.72 24.41 0.05
CA TYR A 80 16.48 23.47 1.15
C TYR A 80 16.81 22.01 0.83
N THR A 81 16.14 21.41 -0.15
CA THR A 81 16.39 20.01 -0.53
C THR A 81 17.85 19.74 -0.91
N PRO A 82 18.52 20.52 -1.78
CA PRO A 82 19.92 20.26 -2.11
C PRO A 82 20.88 20.48 -0.94
N THR A 83 20.58 21.42 -0.02
CA THR A 83 21.39 21.65 1.19
C THR A 83 21.27 20.48 2.18
N VAL A 84 20.06 19.99 2.42
CA VAL A 84 19.81 18.80 3.27
C VAL A 84 20.45 17.56 2.68
N LEU A 85 20.38 17.37 1.35
CA LEU A 85 21.03 16.25 0.69
C LEU A 85 22.55 16.32 0.83
N ALA A 86 23.15 17.50 0.62
CA ALA A 86 24.59 17.68 0.79
C ALA A 86 25.01 17.37 2.23
N SER A 87 24.30 17.92 3.23
CA SER A 87 24.66 17.69 4.64
C SER A 87 24.46 16.23 5.06
N ALA A 88 23.47 15.53 4.51
CA ALA A 88 23.31 14.09 4.73
C ALA A 88 24.48 13.27 4.14
N ILE A 89 24.93 13.59 2.92
CA ILE A 89 26.09 12.94 2.28
C ILE A 89 27.37 13.21 3.07
N LEU A 90 27.60 14.48 3.42
CA LEU A 90 28.78 14.89 4.18
C LEU A 90 28.81 14.23 5.56
N HIS A 91 27.68 14.18 6.27
CA HIS A 91 27.59 13.51 7.55
C HIS A 91 27.87 12.01 7.44
N ALA A 92 27.30 11.33 6.44
CA ALA A 92 27.56 9.91 6.18
C ALA A 92 29.04 9.63 5.84
N ALA A 93 29.73 10.58 5.20
CA ALA A 93 31.16 10.51 4.92
C ALA A 93 32.06 10.84 6.12
N GLY A 94 31.50 11.33 7.23
CA GLY A 94 32.27 11.88 8.35
C GLY A 94 32.96 13.22 8.02
N ALA A 95 32.45 13.95 7.02
CA ALA A 95 32.97 15.24 6.60
C ALA A 95 32.33 16.41 7.35
N ASP A 96 32.90 17.61 7.17
CA ASP A 96 32.41 18.83 7.81
C ASP A 96 31.02 19.24 7.28
N VAL A 97 30.10 19.49 8.21
CA VAL A 97 28.74 19.97 7.94
C VAL A 97 28.50 21.39 8.48
N SER A 98 29.56 22.07 8.92
CA SER A 98 29.50 23.39 9.55
C SER A 98 28.78 24.41 8.68
N GLY A 99 27.80 25.08 9.27
CA GLY A 99 26.95 26.09 8.63
C GLY A 99 25.80 25.53 7.78
N LEU A 100 25.77 24.23 7.48
CA LEU A 100 24.65 23.61 6.77
C LEU A 100 23.46 23.33 7.70
N ALA A 101 23.73 22.95 8.95
CA ALA A 101 22.70 22.63 9.93
C ALA A 101 21.87 23.87 10.37
N ASP A 102 22.55 25.00 10.56
CA ASP A 102 21.95 26.28 10.98
C ASP A 102 21.53 27.17 9.80
N GLY A 103 21.75 26.71 8.57
CA GLY A 103 21.41 27.40 7.34
C GLY A 103 22.25 28.66 7.02
N SER A 104 23.36 28.89 7.70
CA SER A 104 24.30 29.98 7.38
C SER A 104 25.08 29.75 6.08
N ARG A 105 25.17 28.50 5.63
CA ARG A 105 25.67 28.08 4.32
C ARG A 105 24.63 27.24 3.61
N THR A 106 24.61 27.36 2.29
CA THR A 106 23.79 26.51 1.41
C THR A 106 24.67 25.60 0.58
N ALA A 107 24.12 24.49 0.11
CA ALA A 107 24.87 23.54 -0.70
C ALA A 107 24.07 22.99 -1.87
N ALA A 108 24.80 22.50 -2.88
CA ALA A 108 24.27 21.80 -4.03
C ALA A 108 24.98 20.47 -4.27
N VAL A 109 24.26 19.51 -4.82
CA VAL A 109 24.76 18.16 -5.10
C VAL A 109 24.52 17.82 -6.56
N ALA A 110 25.55 17.32 -7.24
CA ALA A 110 25.42 16.74 -8.57
C ALA A 110 25.19 15.23 -8.45
N LEU A 111 24.06 14.72 -8.94
CA LEU A 111 23.72 13.29 -8.88
C LEU A 111 24.15 12.51 -10.14
N SER A 112 24.69 13.20 -11.13
CA SER A 112 25.10 12.63 -12.40
C SER A 112 26.25 13.43 -13.00
N GLY A 113 26.94 12.84 -13.98
CA GLY A 113 28.23 13.34 -14.45
C GLY A 113 29.34 13.02 -13.46
N SER A 114 30.57 13.36 -13.82
CA SER A 114 31.73 13.18 -12.96
C SER A 114 32.84 14.13 -13.39
N LEU A 115 33.60 14.63 -12.43
CA LEU A 115 34.83 15.38 -12.68
C LEU A 115 35.97 14.40 -13.00
N ASP A 116 36.90 14.85 -13.85
CA ASP A 116 38.14 14.15 -14.13
C ASP A 116 39.09 14.30 -12.93
N VAL A 117 39.75 13.21 -12.57
CA VAL A 117 40.67 13.14 -11.42
C VAL A 117 42.10 12.84 -11.90
N ASP A 118 43.03 13.72 -11.58
CA ASP A 118 44.47 13.51 -11.74
C ASP A 118 45.17 13.67 -10.38
N GLY A 119 45.45 12.56 -9.71
CA GLY A 119 45.96 12.54 -8.34
C GLY A 119 44.96 13.16 -7.35
N SER A 120 45.31 14.32 -6.80
CA SER A 120 44.46 15.14 -5.91
C SER A 120 43.84 16.33 -6.64
N THR A 121 44.03 16.45 -7.94
CA THR A 121 43.50 17.55 -8.74
C THR A 121 42.25 17.10 -9.48
N VAL A 122 41.19 17.92 -9.41
CA VAL A 122 39.92 17.69 -10.09
C VAL A 122 39.66 18.79 -11.12
N SER A 123 39.09 18.40 -12.26
CA SER A 123 38.73 19.33 -13.33
C SER A 123 37.54 18.83 -14.13
N GLY A 124 36.89 19.72 -14.88
CA GLY A 124 35.79 19.38 -15.77
C GLY A 124 34.53 20.15 -15.44
N THR A 125 33.39 19.67 -15.95
CA THR A 125 32.09 20.32 -15.73
C THR A 125 31.03 19.28 -15.48
N VAL A 126 30.26 19.48 -14.42
CA VAL A 126 29.11 18.64 -14.08
C VAL A 126 27.81 19.45 -14.19
N GLN A 127 26.80 18.82 -14.79
CA GLN A 127 25.47 19.37 -14.98
C GLN A 127 24.48 18.24 -15.28
N PRO A 128 23.19 18.40 -14.96
CA PRO A 128 22.60 19.51 -14.20
C PRO A 128 22.85 19.40 -12.69
N VAL A 129 23.01 20.54 -12.00
CA VAL A 129 23.17 20.61 -10.55
C VAL A 129 22.04 21.46 -9.94
N LEU A 130 21.12 20.82 -9.22
CA LEU A 130 19.96 21.48 -8.60
C LEU A 130 20.44 22.43 -7.49
N GLY A 131 19.97 23.68 -7.53
CA GLY A 131 20.29 24.69 -6.53
C GLY A 131 21.68 25.32 -6.65
N ALA A 132 22.50 24.92 -7.64
CA ALA A 132 23.87 25.42 -7.79
C ALA A 132 24.01 26.95 -7.78
N PRO A 133 23.13 27.74 -8.45
CA PRO A 133 23.22 29.21 -8.38
C PRO A 133 23.02 29.82 -6.99
N LEU A 134 22.45 29.06 -6.04
CA LEU A 134 22.18 29.50 -4.67
C LEU A 134 23.20 28.94 -3.67
N ALA A 135 24.15 28.11 -4.10
CA ALA A 135 25.00 27.32 -3.21
C ALA A 135 26.32 28.04 -2.85
N ASP A 136 26.77 27.80 -1.62
CA ASP A 136 28.11 28.16 -1.13
C ASP A 136 29.07 26.95 -1.14
N LEU A 137 28.51 25.73 -1.16
CA LEU A 137 29.23 24.46 -1.18
C LEU A 137 28.71 23.54 -2.28
N PHE A 138 29.62 22.75 -2.87
CA PHE A 138 29.33 21.85 -3.96
C PHE A 138 29.84 20.44 -3.65
N VAL A 139 28.92 19.47 -3.59
CA VAL A 139 29.25 18.04 -3.44
C VAL A 139 29.11 17.39 -4.82
N LEU A 140 30.25 17.06 -5.44
CA LEU A 140 30.32 16.67 -6.84
C LEU A 140 30.94 15.28 -7.00
N PRO A 141 30.45 14.42 -7.92
CA PRO A 141 31.11 13.17 -8.26
C PRO A 141 32.46 13.44 -8.94
N ALA A 142 33.47 12.63 -8.60
CA ALA A 142 34.82 12.69 -9.13
C ALA A 142 35.38 11.27 -9.27
N GLY A 143 35.26 10.68 -10.46
CA GLY A 143 35.40 9.24 -10.69
C GLY A 143 34.30 8.44 -9.97
N ASP A 144 34.73 7.48 -9.15
CA ASP A 144 33.94 6.64 -8.24
C ASP A 144 33.80 7.23 -6.82
N ARG A 145 34.37 8.42 -6.60
CA ARG A 145 34.41 9.13 -5.32
C ARG A 145 33.65 10.45 -5.41
N TRP A 146 33.63 11.18 -4.30
CA TRP A 146 33.02 12.51 -4.24
C TRP A 146 34.03 13.55 -3.76
N VAL A 147 33.79 14.80 -4.13
CA VAL A 147 34.60 15.95 -3.71
C VAL A 147 33.69 17.06 -3.20
N VAL A 148 34.21 17.83 -2.24
CA VAL A 148 33.55 19.02 -1.69
C VAL A 148 34.34 20.24 -2.10
N LEU A 149 33.69 21.19 -2.76
CA LEU A 149 34.32 22.42 -3.24
C LEU A 149 33.60 23.65 -2.68
N GLY A 150 34.37 24.69 -2.39
CA GLY A 150 33.86 26.02 -2.07
C GLY A 150 33.40 26.76 -3.32
N LYS A 151 32.62 27.81 -3.14
CA LYS A 151 32.16 28.69 -4.23
C LYS A 151 33.32 29.37 -4.95
N GLU A 152 34.42 29.61 -4.25
CA GLU A 152 35.67 30.16 -4.74
C GLU A 152 36.43 29.21 -5.67
N ASP A 153 36.19 27.90 -5.55
CA ASP A 153 36.86 26.86 -6.33
C ASP A 153 36.14 26.53 -7.64
N VAL A 154 34.94 27.09 -7.86
CA VAL A 154 34.08 26.70 -8.98
C VAL A 154 33.56 27.90 -9.76
N THR A 155 33.26 27.67 -11.03
CA THR A 155 32.47 28.60 -11.86
C THR A 155 31.07 28.04 -12.07
N VAL A 156 30.05 28.75 -11.59
CA VAL A 156 28.64 28.34 -11.74
C VAL A 156 27.99 29.06 -12.92
N GLY A 157 27.48 28.30 -13.88
CA GLY A 157 26.64 28.80 -14.96
C GLY A 157 25.17 28.51 -14.68
N ALA A 158 24.29 29.51 -14.69
CA ALA A 158 22.85 29.29 -14.58
C ALA A 158 22.29 28.60 -15.83
N LEU A 159 21.44 27.58 -15.65
CA LEU A 159 20.76 26.86 -16.72
C LEU A 159 19.26 27.15 -16.68
N GLU A 160 18.61 27.14 -17.85
CA GLU A 160 17.15 27.18 -17.92
C GLU A 160 16.55 25.88 -17.38
N SER A 161 15.77 26.00 -16.31
CA SER A 161 15.16 24.85 -15.61
C SER A 161 13.74 24.58 -16.12
N LEU A 162 13.38 23.29 -16.24
CA LEU A 162 11.99 22.88 -16.44
C LEU A 162 11.10 23.30 -15.27
N ASP A 163 11.60 23.07 -14.05
CA ASP A 163 11.03 23.52 -12.80
C ASP A 163 11.45 24.97 -12.54
N ILE A 164 10.58 25.89 -12.96
CA ILE A 164 10.80 27.33 -12.82
C ILE A 164 10.79 27.83 -11.36
N THR A 165 10.44 26.95 -10.42
CA THR A 165 10.41 27.29 -9.00
C THR A 165 11.78 27.09 -8.32
N ARG A 166 12.75 26.45 -9.01
CA ARG A 166 14.10 26.21 -8.49
C ARG A 166 15.17 26.38 -9.56
N PRO A 167 16.29 27.05 -9.23
CA PRO A 167 17.38 27.21 -10.16
C PRO A 167 18.18 25.92 -10.32
N VAL A 168 18.70 25.71 -11.52
CA VAL A 168 19.63 24.63 -11.88
C VAL A 168 20.86 25.29 -12.51
N GLY A 169 22.04 24.72 -12.30
CA GLY A 169 23.27 25.24 -12.88
C GLY A 169 24.20 24.16 -13.42
N SER A 170 25.19 24.59 -14.19
CA SER A 170 26.42 23.87 -14.48
C SER A 170 27.50 24.32 -13.50
N VAL A 171 28.35 23.39 -13.08
CA VAL A 171 29.47 23.67 -12.17
C VAL A 171 30.75 23.24 -12.86
N ALA A 172 31.58 24.21 -13.20
CA ALA A 172 32.88 24.01 -13.84
C ALA A 172 34.01 24.17 -12.84
N VAL A 173 35.00 23.28 -12.91
CA VAL A 173 36.17 23.22 -12.04
C VAL A 173 37.41 23.18 -12.93
N ASP A 174 38.38 24.05 -12.65
CA ASP A 174 39.60 24.18 -13.43
C ASP A 174 40.83 23.88 -12.56
N GLY A 175 41.28 22.63 -12.58
CA GLY A 175 42.54 22.21 -11.95
C GLY A 175 42.61 22.47 -10.44
N VAL A 176 41.53 22.24 -9.71
CA VAL A 176 41.48 22.47 -8.26
C VAL A 176 42.08 21.28 -7.52
N THR A 177 43.02 21.54 -6.62
CA THR A 177 43.60 20.50 -5.76
C THR A 177 42.76 20.36 -4.49
N VAL A 178 42.33 19.14 -4.18
CA VAL A 178 41.50 18.84 -3.02
C VAL A 178 42.27 18.08 -1.95
N ASP A 179 41.97 18.41 -0.69
CA ASP A 179 42.64 17.83 0.48
C ASP A 179 42.20 16.38 0.75
N ALA A 180 40.94 16.05 0.43
CA ALA A 180 40.37 14.73 0.62
C ALA A 180 39.22 14.46 -0.37
N PHE A 181 39.05 13.18 -0.70
CA PHE A 181 37.85 12.66 -1.35
C PHE A 181 36.92 12.07 -0.30
N LEU A 182 35.62 12.07 -0.56
CA LEU A 182 34.64 11.34 0.23
C LEU A 182 34.44 9.95 -0.39
N ASP A 183 34.61 8.93 0.43
CA ASP A 183 34.44 7.52 0.07
C ASP A 183 33.32 6.89 0.90
N GLY A 184 32.80 5.74 0.43
CA GLY A 184 31.90 4.90 1.23
C GLY A 184 30.49 5.45 1.46
N VAL A 185 30.08 6.52 0.76
CA VAL A 185 28.72 7.07 0.86
C VAL A 185 27.86 6.66 -0.33
N ASP A 186 26.69 6.11 -0.01
CA ASP A 186 25.62 5.83 -0.95
C ASP A 186 24.75 7.08 -1.16
N ALA A 187 25.31 8.06 -1.89
CA ALA A 187 24.66 9.33 -2.15
C ALA A 187 23.35 9.17 -2.93
N GLN A 188 23.25 8.14 -3.79
CA GLN A 188 22.03 7.86 -4.56
C GLN A 188 20.90 7.34 -3.67
N ALA A 189 21.20 6.52 -2.67
CA ALA A 189 20.20 6.12 -1.67
C ALA A 189 19.65 7.32 -0.88
N LEU A 190 20.53 8.20 -0.39
CA LEU A 190 20.13 9.43 0.31
C LEU A 190 19.29 10.34 -0.59
N ALA A 191 19.73 10.56 -1.83
CA ALA A 191 18.99 11.33 -2.82
C ALA A 191 17.61 10.75 -3.09
N THR A 192 17.51 9.42 -3.24
CA THR A 192 16.26 8.73 -3.48
C THR A 192 15.25 8.95 -2.36
N VAL A 193 15.69 8.85 -1.10
CA VAL A 193 14.82 9.06 0.06
C VAL A 193 14.36 10.52 0.13
N LEU A 194 15.29 11.48 0.03
CA LEU A 194 14.98 12.90 0.21
C LEU A 194 14.16 13.48 -0.96
N LEU A 195 14.57 13.20 -2.20
CA LEU A 195 13.82 13.62 -3.40
C LEU A 195 12.51 12.84 -3.54
N GLY A 196 12.49 11.57 -3.13
CA GLY A 196 11.27 10.76 -3.09
C GLY A 196 10.27 11.28 -2.07
N ALA A 197 10.73 11.77 -0.91
CA ALA A 197 9.89 12.40 0.09
C ALA A 197 9.27 13.70 -0.43
N GLU A 198 10.07 14.53 -1.10
CA GLU A 198 9.56 15.72 -1.79
C GLU A 198 8.53 15.34 -2.86
N ALA A 199 8.80 14.29 -3.66
CA ALA A 199 7.87 13.77 -4.67
C ALA A 199 6.53 13.30 -4.06
N CYS A 200 6.55 12.67 -2.87
CA CYS A 200 5.34 12.33 -2.13
C CYS A 200 4.53 13.58 -1.75
N GLY A 201 5.21 14.66 -1.34
CA GLY A 201 4.60 15.96 -1.05
C GLY A 201 3.91 16.56 -2.27
N VAL A 202 4.59 16.56 -3.42
CA VAL A 202 4.09 17.02 -4.72
C VAL A 202 2.88 16.19 -5.17
N ALA A 203 2.96 14.86 -5.07
CA ALA A 203 1.87 13.95 -5.41
C ALA A 203 0.64 14.19 -4.52
N GLY A 204 0.86 14.36 -3.21
CA GLY A 204 -0.18 14.68 -2.23
C GLY A 204 -0.85 16.02 -2.49
N ARG A 205 -0.07 17.05 -2.87
CA ARG A 205 -0.61 18.36 -3.30
C ARG A 205 -1.53 18.20 -4.50
N ALA A 206 -1.05 17.53 -5.55
CA ALA A 206 -1.79 17.31 -6.78
C ALA A 206 -3.13 16.59 -6.53
N LEU A 207 -3.13 15.55 -5.68
CA LEU A 207 -4.34 14.86 -5.26
C LEU A 207 -5.31 15.79 -4.52
N ASN A 208 -4.82 16.56 -3.55
CA ASN A 208 -5.67 17.43 -2.74
C ASN A 208 -6.34 18.51 -3.60
N ASP A 209 -5.57 19.15 -4.49
CA ASP A 209 -6.10 20.17 -5.41
C ASP A 209 -7.17 19.57 -6.33
N ALA A 210 -6.90 18.41 -6.92
CA ALA A 210 -7.83 17.72 -7.81
C ALA A 210 -9.14 17.33 -7.09
N VAL A 211 -9.04 16.77 -5.88
CA VAL A 211 -10.20 16.39 -5.07
C VAL A 211 -11.00 17.61 -4.64
N ALA A 212 -10.33 18.69 -4.22
CA ALA A 212 -10.99 19.94 -3.85
C ALA A 212 -11.77 20.52 -5.05
N TYR A 213 -11.15 20.57 -6.23
CA TYR A 213 -11.81 21.02 -7.45
C TYR A 213 -12.99 20.11 -7.82
N ALA A 214 -12.82 18.79 -7.74
CA ALA A 214 -13.85 17.82 -8.09
C ALA A 214 -15.10 17.90 -7.19
N LYS A 215 -14.95 18.34 -5.93
CA LYS A 215 -16.07 18.58 -5.02
C LYS A 215 -16.90 19.80 -5.38
N LEU A 216 -16.29 20.81 -6.00
CA LEU A 216 -16.89 22.13 -6.20
C LEU A 216 -17.36 22.36 -7.65
N ARG A 217 -16.62 21.84 -8.63
CA ARG A 217 -16.92 22.07 -10.05
C ARG A 217 -18.17 21.30 -10.46
N GLU A 218 -19.16 21.98 -11.06
CA GLU A 218 -20.43 21.34 -11.46
C GLU A 218 -20.62 21.16 -12.98
N GLN A 219 -20.86 19.94 -13.43
CA GLN A 219 -21.26 19.66 -14.82
C GLN A 219 -22.57 18.89 -14.83
N PHE A 220 -23.44 19.20 -15.79
CA PHE A 220 -24.76 18.56 -15.91
C PHE A 220 -25.57 18.63 -14.60
N GLY A 221 -25.47 19.75 -13.87
CA GLY A 221 -26.23 20.00 -12.64
C GLY A 221 -25.73 19.26 -11.39
N ARG A 222 -24.50 18.72 -11.40
CA ARG A 222 -23.91 18.05 -10.23
C ARG A 222 -22.40 18.22 -10.14
N PRO A 223 -21.80 18.12 -8.94
CA PRO A 223 -20.34 18.10 -8.78
C PRO A 223 -19.67 17.02 -9.63
N ILE A 224 -18.55 17.35 -10.27
CA ILE A 224 -17.86 16.41 -11.15
C ILE A 224 -17.33 15.17 -10.40
N GLY A 225 -17.10 15.30 -9.09
CA GLY A 225 -16.74 14.20 -8.20
C GLY A 225 -17.82 13.11 -8.06
N GLN A 226 -19.05 13.34 -8.52
CA GLN A 226 -20.10 12.31 -8.59
C GLN A 226 -19.96 11.39 -9.82
N PHE A 227 -19.28 11.82 -10.88
CA PHE A 227 -19.10 10.96 -12.06
C PHE A 227 -18.00 9.93 -11.77
N GLN A 228 -18.33 8.65 -11.92
CA GLN A 228 -17.41 7.56 -11.59
C GLN A 228 -16.04 7.70 -12.27
N GLY A 229 -15.97 8.16 -13.52
CA GLY A 229 -14.68 8.38 -14.21
C GLY A 229 -13.74 9.35 -13.48
N VAL A 230 -14.27 10.48 -12.99
CA VAL A 230 -13.50 11.47 -12.21
C VAL A 230 -13.19 10.92 -10.82
N LYS A 231 -14.18 10.30 -10.18
CA LYS A 231 -14.04 9.70 -8.84
C LYS A 231 -12.95 8.63 -8.81
N HIS A 232 -12.95 7.74 -9.80
CA HIS A 232 -11.98 6.66 -9.93
C HIS A 232 -10.58 7.19 -10.25
N LEU A 233 -10.47 8.26 -11.05
CA LEU A 233 -9.19 8.94 -11.27
C LEU A 233 -8.60 9.46 -9.96
N CYS A 234 -9.38 10.19 -9.15
CA CYS A 234 -8.96 10.63 -7.81
C CYS A 234 -8.58 9.45 -6.89
N ALA A 235 -9.36 8.37 -6.91
CA ALA A 235 -9.07 7.19 -6.12
C ALA A 235 -7.75 6.52 -6.52
N ARG A 236 -7.45 6.43 -7.83
CA ARG A 236 -6.16 5.91 -8.34
C ARG A 236 -4.99 6.83 -7.98
N MET A 237 -5.18 8.16 -8.02
CA MET A 237 -4.18 9.11 -7.53
C MET A 237 -3.87 8.87 -6.04
N LEU A 238 -4.88 8.66 -5.20
CA LEU A 238 -4.65 8.30 -3.79
C LEU A 238 -3.85 7.01 -3.65
N ILE A 239 -4.19 5.96 -4.40
CA ILE A 239 -3.46 4.69 -4.37
C ILE A 239 -1.98 4.93 -4.72
N ALA A 240 -1.68 5.71 -5.76
CA ALA A 240 -0.30 6.04 -6.13
C ALA A 240 0.46 6.76 -5.00
N VAL A 241 -0.17 7.77 -4.37
CA VAL A 241 0.42 8.51 -3.24
C VAL A 241 0.71 7.58 -2.05
N GLU A 242 -0.24 6.73 -1.67
CA GLU A 242 -0.06 5.81 -0.53
C GLU A 242 1.07 4.80 -0.77
N ARG A 243 1.20 4.29 -2.01
CA ARG A 243 2.29 3.38 -2.40
C ARG A 243 3.65 4.08 -2.37
N ALA A 244 3.75 5.29 -2.91
CA ALA A 244 4.97 6.09 -2.89
C ALA A 244 5.44 6.38 -1.46
N ARG A 245 4.54 6.86 -0.59
CA ARG A 245 4.85 7.14 0.82
C ARG A 245 5.30 5.91 1.57
N ALA A 246 4.66 4.77 1.31
CA ALA A 246 5.06 3.50 1.91
C ALA A 246 6.47 3.10 1.50
N ALA A 247 6.81 3.22 0.21
CA ALA A 247 8.14 2.89 -0.31
C ALA A 247 9.24 3.83 0.20
N VAL A 248 9.01 5.14 0.20
CA VAL A 248 9.98 6.13 0.72
C VAL A 248 10.23 5.93 2.21
N TRP A 249 9.17 5.66 2.99
CA TRP A 249 9.31 5.33 4.41
C TRP A 249 10.19 4.10 4.64
N ASP A 250 10.01 3.04 3.85
CA ASP A 250 10.83 1.83 3.96
C ASP A 250 12.28 2.09 3.53
N ALA A 251 12.50 2.82 2.43
CA ALA A 251 13.83 3.20 1.98
C ALA A 251 14.58 4.04 3.03
N ALA A 252 13.91 4.98 3.70
CA ALA A 252 14.51 5.77 4.79
C ALA A 252 14.98 4.90 5.96
N ARG A 253 14.20 3.88 6.34
CA ARG A 253 14.57 2.92 7.39
C ARG A 253 15.69 1.98 6.96
N ALA A 254 15.72 1.62 5.69
CA ALA A 254 16.70 0.69 5.14
C ALA A 254 18.10 1.30 4.96
N LEU A 255 18.29 2.61 5.16
CA LEU A 255 19.59 3.28 4.96
C LEU A 255 20.71 2.70 5.84
N SER A 256 20.38 2.24 7.05
CA SER A 256 21.32 1.60 7.98
C SER A 256 21.39 0.07 7.85
N GLU A 257 20.58 -0.53 6.98
CA GLU A 257 20.53 -1.97 6.76
C GLU A 257 21.65 -2.45 5.80
N PRO A 258 21.91 -3.77 5.72
CA PRO A 258 22.84 -4.34 4.75
C PRO A 258 22.56 -3.91 3.31
N GLU A 259 23.61 -3.82 2.50
CA GLU A 259 23.59 -3.25 1.14
C GLU A 259 22.45 -3.78 0.27
N GLU A 260 22.26 -5.10 0.18
CA GLU A 260 21.21 -5.68 -0.68
C GLU A 260 19.79 -5.31 -0.22
N GLN A 261 19.57 -5.19 1.09
CA GLN A 261 18.29 -4.81 1.67
C GLN A 261 18.01 -3.32 1.46
N ARG A 262 19.05 -2.49 1.61
CA ARG A 262 19.01 -1.05 1.29
C ARG A 262 18.74 -0.81 -0.18
N ALA A 263 19.52 -1.41 -1.07
CA ALA A 263 19.39 -1.27 -2.51
C ALA A 263 18.00 -1.69 -3.01
N TYR A 264 17.44 -2.77 -2.47
CA TYR A 264 16.07 -3.18 -2.80
C TYR A 264 15.04 -2.12 -2.41
N ALA A 265 15.09 -1.61 -1.17
CA ALA A 265 14.15 -0.60 -0.67
C ALA A 265 14.24 0.70 -1.48
N VAL A 266 15.47 1.16 -1.70
CA VAL A 266 15.81 2.37 -2.45
C VAL A 266 15.33 2.26 -3.89
N GLY A 267 15.64 1.16 -4.58
CA GLY A 267 15.18 0.93 -5.96
C GLY A 267 13.65 0.96 -6.08
N VAL A 268 12.93 0.37 -5.12
CA VAL A 268 11.45 0.43 -5.11
C VAL A 268 10.96 1.87 -4.90
N ALA A 269 11.55 2.61 -3.97
CA ALA A 269 11.18 4.00 -3.70
C ALA A 269 11.46 4.92 -4.91
N ALA A 270 12.60 4.76 -5.57
CA ALA A 270 12.97 5.53 -6.76
C ALA A 270 11.95 5.39 -7.89
N VAL A 271 11.43 4.17 -8.09
CA VAL A 271 10.38 3.88 -9.09
C VAL A 271 9.05 4.52 -8.66
N LEU A 272 8.57 4.19 -7.46
CA LEU A 272 7.20 4.51 -7.07
C LEU A 272 6.99 5.98 -6.73
N ALA A 273 7.97 6.66 -6.11
CA ALA A 273 7.83 8.05 -5.72
C ALA A 273 7.77 9.00 -6.94
N ALA A 274 8.67 8.78 -7.91
CA ALA A 274 8.73 9.57 -9.13
C ALA A 274 7.45 9.41 -9.97
N ASP A 275 7.02 8.17 -10.20
CA ASP A 275 5.84 7.88 -11.01
C ASP A 275 4.54 8.37 -10.34
N ALA A 276 4.44 8.29 -9.01
CA ALA A 276 3.29 8.83 -8.29
C ALA A 276 3.18 10.35 -8.43
N ALA A 277 4.30 11.09 -8.27
CA ALA A 277 4.29 12.55 -8.44
C ALA A 277 3.81 12.96 -9.84
N VAL A 278 4.31 12.29 -10.87
CA VAL A 278 3.91 12.59 -12.26
C VAL A 278 2.45 12.20 -12.51
N THR A 279 2.05 10.98 -12.17
CA THR A 279 0.68 10.49 -12.36
C THR A 279 -0.34 11.38 -11.67
N CYS A 280 -0.06 11.80 -10.43
CA CYS A 280 -0.95 12.70 -9.71
C CYS A 280 -0.94 14.11 -10.29
N ALA A 281 0.20 14.65 -10.73
CA ALA A 281 0.23 15.96 -11.37
C ALA A 281 -0.54 15.97 -12.71
N GLU A 282 -0.42 14.93 -13.52
CA GLU A 282 -1.20 14.73 -14.75
C GLU A 282 -2.70 14.63 -14.44
N GLY A 283 -3.07 13.80 -13.46
CA GLY A 283 -4.45 13.68 -12.99
C GLY A 283 -5.04 15.00 -12.49
N ASN A 284 -4.23 15.81 -11.81
CA ASN A 284 -4.63 17.14 -11.36
C ASN A 284 -4.94 18.08 -12.53
N ILE A 285 -4.07 18.11 -13.55
CA ILE A 285 -4.33 18.87 -14.79
C ILE A 285 -5.60 18.35 -15.47
N GLN A 286 -5.74 17.03 -15.61
CA GLN A 286 -6.89 16.41 -16.28
C GLN A 286 -8.22 16.74 -15.60
N ILE A 287 -8.26 16.75 -14.26
CA ILE A 287 -9.47 17.04 -13.47
C ILE A 287 -9.83 18.53 -13.53
N HIS A 288 -8.84 19.43 -13.51
CA HIS A 288 -9.07 20.85 -13.73
C HIS A 288 -9.46 21.16 -15.18
N GLY A 289 -9.12 20.28 -16.13
CA GLY A 289 -9.40 20.46 -17.55
C GLY A 289 -8.60 21.62 -18.13
N GLY A 290 -9.23 22.44 -18.98
CA GLY A 290 -8.55 23.52 -19.70
C GLY A 290 -7.76 24.46 -18.81
N ILE A 291 -8.30 24.87 -17.65
CA ILE A 291 -7.61 25.79 -16.72
C ILE A 291 -6.36 25.14 -16.10
N GLY A 292 -6.36 23.83 -15.87
CA GLY A 292 -5.20 23.11 -15.34
C GLY A 292 -4.01 23.09 -16.30
N TYR A 293 -4.27 23.27 -17.59
CA TYR A 293 -3.24 23.28 -18.64
C TYR A 293 -2.64 24.67 -18.90
N THR A 294 -3.23 25.74 -18.37
CA THR A 294 -2.76 27.12 -18.64
C THR A 294 -1.71 27.58 -17.63
N TYR A 295 -0.99 28.66 -17.97
CA TYR A 295 0.10 29.18 -17.14
C TYR A 295 -0.42 29.91 -15.88
N GLU A 296 -1.65 30.41 -15.94
CA GLU A 296 -2.34 31.15 -14.87
C GLU A 296 -2.68 30.27 -13.67
N HIS A 297 -2.82 28.95 -13.85
CA HIS A 297 -3.07 27.99 -12.77
C HIS A 297 -1.76 27.38 -12.26
N ASP A 298 -1.70 26.94 -11.00
CA ASP A 298 -0.46 26.36 -10.42
C ASP A 298 -0.22 24.90 -10.80
N ALA A 299 -1.17 24.25 -11.49
CA ALA A 299 -1.10 22.83 -11.80
C ALA A 299 0.13 22.48 -12.66
N HIS A 300 0.55 23.37 -13.57
CA HIS A 300 1.76 23.17 -14.35
C HIS A 300 3.05 23.27 -13.49
N LEU A 301 3.05 24.04 -12.40
CA LEU A 301 4.20 24.12 -11.49
C LEU A 301 4.40 22.77 -10.78
N VAL A 302 3.29 22.19 -10.29
CA VAL A 302 3.28 20.85 -9.68
C VAL A 302 3.80 19.80 -10.67
N TYR A 303 3.36 19.87 -11.93
CA TYR A 303 3.79 18.95 -12.98
C TYR A 303 5.27 19.11 -13.36
N ARG A 304 5.75 20.35 -13.52
CA ARG A 304 7.16 20.65 -13.80
C ARG A 304 8.07 20.18 -12.67
N ARG A 305 7.66 20.41 -11.42
CA ARG A 305 8.34 19.91 -10.22
C ARG A 305 8.40 18.38 -10.22
N ALA A 306 7.28 17.71 -10.47
CA ALA A 306 7.21 16.25 -10.55
C ALA A 306 8.13 15.67 -11.65
N LEU A 307 8.11 16.26 -12.86
CA LEU A 307 8.98 15.85 -13.96
C LEU A 307 10.47 16.04 -13.64
N THR A 308 10.81 17.13 -12.96
CA THR A 308 12.20 17.42 -12.54
C THR A 308 12.67 16.41 -11.50
N LEU A 309 11.84 16.10 -10.50
CA LEU A 309 12.15 15.05 -9.51
C LEU A 309 12.32 13.68 -10.18
N ARG A 310 11.45 13.32 -11.13
CA ARG A 310 11.61 12.09 -11.93
C ARG A 310 12.91 12.06 -12.72
N ALA A 311 13.33 13.19 -13.30
CA ALA A 311 14.59 13.26 -14.02
C ALA A 311 15.80 13.09 -13.08
N LEU A 312 15.79 13.73 -11.91
CA LEU A 312 16.86 13.67 -10.91
C LEU A 312 16.99 12.30 -10.25
N LEU A 313 15.86 11.61 -10.02
CA LEU A 313 15.85 10.24 -9.50
C LEU A 313 16.32 9.21 -10.53
N GLY A 314 16.56 9.60 -11.79
CA GLY A 314 17.06 8.70 -12.83
C GLY A 314 15.98 7.87 -13.52
N ARG A 315 16.42 6.92 -14.37
CA ARG A 315 15.52 6.13 -15.21
C ARG A 315 14.86 5.01 -14.40
N ALA A 316 13.53 5.01 -14.35
CA ALA A 316 12.76 3.97 -13.66
C ALA A 316 13.11 2.53 -14.11
N SER A 317 13.45 2.32 -15.38
CA SER A 317 13.84 0.99 -15.88
C SER A 317 15.20 0.51 -15.35
N ALA A 318 16.13 1.42 -15.03
CA ALA A 318 17.38 1.03 -14.38
C ALA A 318 17.12 0.53 -12.96
N HIS A 319 16.32 1.26 -12.19
CA HIS A 319 15.92 0.86 -10.83
C HIS A 319 15.13 -0.45 -10.81
N ARG A 320 14.20 -0.63 -11.76
CA ARG A 320 13.48 -1.91 -11.91
C ARG A 320 14.41 -3.06 -12.24
N ALA A 321 15.37 -2.87 -13.14
CA ALA A 321 16.35 -3.91 -13.47
C ALA A 321 17.20 -4.31 -12.25
N GLU A 322 17.59 -3.35 -11.41
CA GLU A 322 18.32 -3.61 -10.16
C GLU A 322 17.47 -4.37 -9.14
N VAL A 323 16.23 -3.91 -8.90
CA VAL A 323 15.28 -4.61 -8.02
C VAL A 323 15.01 -6.03 -8.53
N ALA A 324 14.87 -6.22 -9.85
CA ALA A 324 14.71 -7.53 -10.45
C ALA A 324 15.93 -8.43 -10.23
N ALA A 325 17.15 -7.90 -10.43
CA ALA A 325 18.38 -8.65 -10.22
C ALA A 325 18.52 -9.10 -8.76
N LEU A 326 18.22 -8.22 -7.80
CA LEU A 326 18.15 -8.56 -6.38
C LEU A 326 17.08 -9.63 -6.12
N ALA A 327 15.90 -9.47 -6.70
CA ALA A 327 14.79 -10.40 -6.52
C ALA A 327 15.12 -11.81 -7.04
N VAL A 328 15.76 -11.92 -8.21
CA VAL A 328 16.24 -13.17 -8.81
C VAL A 328 17.27 -13.87 -7.92
N ARG A 329 18.16 -13.12 -7.25
CA ARG A 329 19.10 -13.67 -6.26
C ARG A 329 18.45 -14.11 -4.94
N GLY A 330 17.13 -13.97 -4.82
CA GLY A 330 16.39 -14.32 -3.61
C GLY A 330 16.37 -13.22 -2.55
N VAL A 331 16.88 -12.03 -2.86
CA VAL A 331 16.77 -10.88 -1.94
C VAL A 331 15.30 -10.50 -1.84
N ARG A 332 14.81 -10.46 -0.60
CA ARG A 332 13.49 -9.95 -0.24
C ARG A 332 13.60 -9.18 1.06
N ARG A 333 12.80 -8.12 1.18
CA ARG A 333 12.65 -7.37 2.42
C ARG A 333 11.63 -8.05 3.32
N PRO A 334 12.02 -8.54 4.51
CA PRO A 334 11.06 -9.11 5.45
C PRO A 334 10.14 -8.00 5.95
N MET A 335 8.83 -8.21 5.89
CA MET A 335 7.85 -7.34 6.56
C MET A 335 7.79 -7.67 8.05
N SER A 336 8.93 -7.58 8.73
CA SER A 336 9.02 -7.81 10.17
C SER A 336 8.60 -6.56 10.94
N ILE A 337 7.87 -6.81 12.02
CA ILE A 337 7.60 -5.80 13.04
C ILE A 337 8.59 -6.09 14.16
N GLU A 338 9.54 -5.19 14.32
CA GLU A 338 10.37 -5.15 15.51
C GLU A 338 9.51 -4.57 16.63
N LEU A 339 9.44 -5.30 17.72
CA LEU A 339 8.70 -4.89 18.90
C LEU A 339 9.73 -4.49 19.96
N ASP A 340 9.40 -3.46 20.72
CA ASP A 340 10.26 -2.93 21.77
C ASP A 340 10.48 -3.96 22.89
N GLU A 341 11.47 -3.72 23.76
CA GLU A 341 11.80 -4.61 24.90
C GLU A 341 10.59 -4.89 25.81
N ASP A 342 9.66 -3.94 25.89
CA ASP A 342 8.40 -4.06 26.63
C ASP A 342 7.51 -5.21 26.14
N ALA A 343 7.73 -5.71 24.92
CA ALA A 343 7.02 -6.85 24.36
C ALA A 343 7.62 -8.21 24.78
N GLU A 344 8.84 -8.27 25.32
CA GLU A 344 9.50 -9.54 25.63
C GLU A 344 8.79 -10.37 26.71
N PRO A 345 8.23 -9.79 27.80
CA PRO A 345 7.46 -10.58 28.76
C PRO A 345 6.25 -11.30 28.11
N VAL A 346 5.53 -10.60 27.23
CA VAL A 346 4.40 -11.16 26.47
C VAL A 346 4.91 -12.22 25.49
N ARG A 347 6.07 -12.00 24.87
CA ARG A 347 6.72 -12.95 23.97
C ARG A 347 7.14 -14.23 24.67
N GLU A 348 7.77 -14.15 25.84
CA GLU A 348 8.17 -15.34 26.60
C GLU A 348 6.96 -16.20 26.97
N GLU A 349 5.88 -15.58 27.44
CA GLU A 349 4.64 -16.29 27.76
C GLU A 349 4.07 -17.00 26.53
N ILE A 350 3.92 -16.27 25.42
CA ILE A 350 3.37 -16.81 24.18
C ILE A 350 4.27 -17.91 23.62
N ARG A 351 5.59 -17.71 23.62
CA ARG A 351 6.57 -18.69 23.13
C ARG A 351 6.46 -20.00 23.89
N ALA A 352 6.33 -19.95 25.21
CA ALA A 352 6.14 -21.14 26.04
C ALA A 352 4.86 -21.90 25.65
N ARG A 353 3.74 -21.18 25.48
CA ARG A 353 2.46 -21.78 25.05
C ARG A 353 2.50 -22.33 23.63
N VAL A 354 3.15 -21.62 22.72
CA VAL A 354 3.31 -22.07 21.34
C VAL A 354 4.22 -23.30 21.25
N ALA A 355 5.24 -23.41 22.11
CA ALA A 355 6.07 -24.61 22.21
C ALA A 355 5.25 -25.83 22.68
N GLU A 356 4.32 -25.65 23.63
CA GLU A 356 3.36 -26.70 24.02
C GLU A 356 2.51 -27.12 22.81
N LEU A 357 1.95 -26.17 22.06
CA LEU A 357 1.17 -26.46 20.85
C LEU A 357 2.01 -27.19 19.78
N ALA A 358 3.26 -26.78 19.57
CA ALA A 358 4.15 -27.36 18.58
C ALA A 358 4.51 -28.83 18.86
N ALA A 359 4.46 -29.25 20.13
CA ALA A 359 4.73 -30.61 20.55
C ALA A 359 3.51 -31.56 20.41
N MET A 360 2.32 -31.03 20.13
CA MET A 360 1.09 -31.82 20.01
C MET A 360 0.93 -32.46 18.62
N GLU A 361 0.24 -33.59 18.58
CA GLU A 361 -0.19 -34.21 17.32
C GLU A 361 -1.20 -33.32 16.58
N PRO A 362 -1.28 -33.35 15.23
CA PRO A 362 -2.04 -32.35 14.46
C PRO A 362 -3.51 -32.16 14.85
N LEU A 363 -4.22 -33.23 15.23
CA LEU A 363 -5.63 -33.12 15.65
C LEU A 363 -5.77 -32.52 17.05
N GLU A 364 -4.89 -32.93 17.98
CA GLU A 364 -4.84 -32.39 19.33
C GLU A 364 -4.42 -30.91 19.31
N GLN A 365 -3.40 -30.57 18.50
CA GLN A 365 -2.96 -29.19 18.28
C GLN A 365 -4.12 -28.32 17.81
N ARG A 366 -4.94 -28.77 16.84
CA ARG A 366 -6.11 -28.01 16.38
C ARG A 366 -7.14 -27.80 17.48
N ALA A 367 -7.43 -28.83 18.28
CA ALA A 367 -8.36 -28.73 19.39
C ALA A 367 -7.85 -27.74 20.46
N ALA A 368 -6.56 -27.81 20.80
CA ALA A 368 -5.91 -26.90 21.74
C ALA A 368 -5.84 -25.47 21.22
N MET A 369 -5.53 -25.27 19.93
CA MET A 369 -5.55 -23.95 19.29
C MET A 369 -6.94 -23.31 19.35
N ALA A 370 -7.99 -24.08 19.04
CA ALA A 370 -9.36 -23.60 19.11
C ALA A 370 -9.80 -23.27 20.55
N ALA A 371 -9.54 -24.17 21.49
CA ALA A 371 -9.92 -23.99 22.89
C ALA A 371 -9.13 -22.85 23.58
N GLY A 372 -7.87 -22.64 23.21
CA GLY A 372 -7.02 -21.57 23.74
C GLY A 372 -7.14 -20.23 23.02
N GLY A 373 -8.07 -20.10 22.08
CA GLY A 373 -8.34 -18.84 21.36
C GLY A 373 -7.28 -18.44 20.32
N TRP A 374 -6.35 -19.33 19.96
CA TRP A 374 -5.21 -19.06 19.07
C TRP A 374 -5.59 -18.89 17.59
N VAL A 375 -6.77 -19.36 17.19
CA VAL A 375 -7.25 -19.31 15.80
C VAL A 375 -7.72 -17.90 15.41
N THR A 376 -8.39 -17.22 16.34
CA THR A 376 -8.88 -15.84 16.17
C THR A 376 -8.52 -15.01 17.41
N PRO A 377 -7.22 -14.71 17.65
CA PRO A 377 -6.76 -14.17 18.94
C PRO A 377 -7.42 -12.84 19.33
N HIS A 378 -7.72 -11.99 18.35
CA HIS A 378 -8.34 -10.68 18.52
C HIS A 378 -9.79 -10.72 19.04
N LEU A 379 -10.48 -11.85 18.92
CA LEU A 379 -11.85 -11.99 19.41
C LEU A 379 -11.85 -12.16 20.93
N PRO A 380 -12.90 -11.73 21.64
CA PRO A 380 -12.99 -11.86 23.08
C PRO A 380 -13.03 -13.34 23.52
N GLU A 381 -12.59 -13.59 24.76
CA GLU A 381 -12.80 -14.88 25.42
C GLU A 381 -14.31 -15.25 25.47
N PRO A 382 -14.67 -16.55 25.43
CA PRO A 382 -13.78 -17.71 25.26
C PRO A 382 -13.46 -18.06 23.80
N TRP A 383 -13.84 -17.21 22.83
CA TRP A 383 -13.74 -17.51 21.39
C TRP A 383 -12.44 -17.04 20.72
N GLY A 384 -11.71 -16.19 21.44
CA GLY A 384 -10.34 -15.79 21.16
C GLY A 384 -9.62 -15.56 22.48
N ARG A 385 -8.67 -14.62 22.50
CA ARG A 385 -7.88 -14.27 23.68
C ARG A 385 -8.13 -12.84 24.15
N GLY A 386 -8.99 -12.10 23.46
CA GLY A 386 -9.09 -10.65 23.63
C GLY A 386 -7.78 -9.92 23.28
N ALA A 387 -6.94 -10.55 22.45
CA ALA A 387 -5.56 -10.12 22.23
C ALA A 387 -5.52 -8.71 21.63
N GLY A 388 -4.82 -7.81 22.30
CA GLY A 388 -4.49 -6.49 21.75
C GLY A 388 -3.59 -6.59 20.51
N PRO A 389 -3.39 -5.50 19.75
CA PRO A 389 -2.57 -5.52 18.54
C PRO A 389 -1.15 -6.08 18.78
N LEU A 390 -0.52 -5.72 19.90
CA LEU A 390 0.81 -6.21 20.28
C LEU A 390 0.83 -7.74 20.45
N GLU A 391 -0.06 -8.25 21.29
CA GLU A 391 -0.16 -9.68 21.56
C GLU A 391 -0.46 -10.47 20.28
N GLN A 392 -1.33 -9.97 19.40
CA GLN A 392 -1.62 -10.63 18.11
C GLN A 392 -0.38 -10.80 17.22
N ILE A 393 0.50 -9.79 17.17
CA ILE A 393 1.74 -9.85 16.38
C ILE A 393 2.71 -10.85 17.01
N VAL A 394 2.86 -10.81 18.34
CA VAL A 394 3.70 -11.79 19.06
C VAL A 394 3.20 -13.21 18.81
N ILE A 395 1.89 -13.45 18.91
CA ILE A 395 1.27 -14.74 18.59
C ILE A 395 1.64 -15.17 17.16
N GLN A 396 1.47 -14.28 16.17
CA GLN A 396 1.79 -14.59 14.79
C GLN A 396 3.28 -14.91 14.58
N GLN A 397 4.17 -14.15 15.22
CA GLN A 397 5.63 -14.34 15.12
C GLN A 397 6.08 -15.65 15.75
N GLU A 398 5.61 -15.97 16.96
CA GLU A 398 5.99 -17.20 17.66
C GLU A 398 5.38 -18.45 16.98
N LEU A 399 4.12 -18.40 16.52
CA LEU A 399 3.53 -19.49 15.72
C LEU A 399 4.36 -19.76 14.46
N LYS A 400 4.78 -18.71 13.75
CA LYS A 400 5.64 -18.83 12.56
C LYS A 400 7.01 -19.42 12.92
N ALA A 401 7.65 -18.95 13.99
CA ALA A 401 8.96 -19.43 14.44
C ALA A 401 8.91 -20.92 14.82
N ALA A 402 7.84 -21.35 15.50
CA ALA A 402 7.61 -22.74 15.88
C ALA A 402 7.05 -23.61 14.74
N LYS A 403 6.83 -23.04 13.54
CA LYS A 403 6.23 -23.71 12.38
C LYS A 403 4.83 -24.29 12.65
N VAL A 404 4.11 -23.72 13.62
CA VAL A 404 2.71 -24.05 13.91
C VAL A 404 1.82 -23.33 12.92
N ARG A 405 1.03 -24.09 12.15
CA ARG A 405 0.13 -23.51 11.14
C ARG A 405 -1.24 -23.21 11.76
N PRO A 406 -1.76 -21.99 11.61
CA PRO A 406 -3.13 -21.68 12.01
C PRO A 406 -4.16 -22.59 11.34
N VAL A 407 -5.28 -22.82 12.02
CA VAL A 407 -6.41 -23.58 11.47
C VAL A 407 -6.98 -22.80 10.26
N PRO A 408 -7.05 -23.40 9.06
CA PRO A 408 -7.57 -22.71 7.88
C PRO A 408 -9.09 -22.60 7.96
N LEU A 409 -9.60 -21.41 8.25
CA LEU A 409 -11.03 -21.18 8.42
C LEU A 409 -11.79 -20.96 7.10
N MET A 410 -11.13 -20.57 6.01
CA MET A 410 -11.78 -20.27 4.73
C MET A 410 -12.97 -19.31 4.91
N ILE A 411 -14.16 -19.65 4.38
CA ILE A 411 -15.40 -18.88 4.55
C ILE A 411 -15.72 -18.62 6.04
N ALA A 412 -15.36 -19.54 6.93
CA ALA A 412 -15.61 -19.40 8.36
C ALA A 412 -14.88 -18.19 8.99
N ALA A 413 -13.79 -17.71 8.37
CA ALA A 413 -13.01 -16.58 8.87
C ALA A 413 -13.87 -15.31 9.02
N TRP A 414 -14.92 -15.15 8.21
CA TRP A 414 -15.87 -14.03 8.32
C TRP A 414 -17.24 -14.41 8.92
N VAL A 415 -17.50 -15.70 9.12
CA VAL A 415 -18.67 -16.19 9.88
C VAL A 415 -18.45 -15.99 11.38
N VAL A 416 -17.28 -16.40 11.88
CA VAL A 416 -16.96 -16.43 13.32
C VAL A 416 -17.16 -15.07 13.99
N PRO A 417 -16.62 -13.94 13.48
CA PRO A 417 -16.83 -12.62 14.11
C PRO A 417 -18.32 -12.22 14.17
N SER A 418 -19.10 -12.59 13.14
CA SER A 418 -20.53 -12.29 13.08
C SER A 418 -21.32 -13.06 14.15
N LEU A 419 -20.99 -14.35 14.37
CA LEU A 419 -21.62 -15.17 15.41
C LEU A 419 -21.19 -14.77 16.82
N VAL A 420 -19.93 -14.43 17.03
CA VAL A 420 -19.44 -13.90 18.32
C VAL A 420 -20.20 -12.63 18.69
N GLN A 421 -20.41 -11.73 17.73
CA GLN A 421 -21.06 -10.44 18.00
C GLN A 421 -22.59 -10.54 18.11
N TYR A 422 -23.23 -11.31 17.24
CA TYR A 422 -24.70 -11.27 17.06
C TYR A 422 -25.42 -12.58 17.36
N GLY A 423 -24.69 -13.69 17.51
CA GLY A 423 -25.29 -14.98 17.83
C GLY A 423 -25.82 -15.03 19.26
N THR A 424 -26.82 -15.86 19.52
CA THR A 424 -27.27 -16.18 20.89
C THR A 424 -26.24 -17.05 21.61
N PRO A 425 -26.29 -17.17 22.96
CA PRO A 425 -25.42 -18.11 23.69
C PRO A 425 -25.45 -19.53 23.12
N GLU A 426 -26.64 -20.04 22.80
CA GLU A 426 -26.85 -21.39 22.27
C GLU A 426 -26.25 -21.55 20.87
N GLN A 427 -26.40 -20.54 20.01
CA GLN A 427 -25.76 -20.52 18.69
C GLN A 427 -24.23 -20.52 18.83
N ARG A 428 -23.67 -19.71 19.74
CA ARG A 428 -22.23 -19.63 19.95
C ARG A 428 -21.68 -20.96 20.44
N GLU A 429 -22.28 -21.56 21.45
CA GLU A 429 -21.91 -22.87 21.99
C GLU A 429 -21.99 -23.98 20.94
N ARG A 430 -23.03 -23.96 20.10
CA ARG A 430 -23.23 -24.96 19.05
C ARG A 430 -22.24 -24.83 17.90
N PHE A 431 -22.00 -23.61 17.41
CA PHE A 431 -21.32 -23.40 16.13
C PHE A 431 -19.85 -23.02 16.26
N LEU A 432 -19.44 -22.24 17.27
CA LEU A 432 -18.09 -21.70 17.34
C LEU A 432 -17.02 -22.76 17.64
N PRO A 433 -17.14 -23.66 18.65
CA PRO A 433 -16.11 -24.65 18.92
C PRO A 433 -15.74 -25.55 17.72
N PRO A 434 -16.69 -26.22 17.03
CA PRO A 434 -16.34 -27.05 15.88
C PRO A 434 -15.87 -26.22 14.68
N THR A 435 -16.37 -24.98 14.51
CA THR A 435 -15.88 -24.09 13.45
C THR A 435 -14.42 -23.69 13.66
N LEU A 436 -14.04 -23.31 14.90
CA LEU A 436 -12.67 -22.92 15.24
C LEU A 436 -11.68 -24.09 15.14
N ARG A 437 -12.14 -25.35 15.28
CA ARG A 437 -11.34 -26.55 15.00
C ARG A 437 -11.23 -26.89 13.51
N GLY A 438 -11.97 -26.18 12.65
CA GLY A 438 -12.04 -26.46 11.21
C GLY A 438 -12.89 -27.67 10.85
N GLU A 439 -13.81 -28.09 11.72
CA GLU A 439 -14.69 -29.26 11.51
C GLU A 439 -15.95 -28.92 10.72
N ILE A 440 -16.32 -27.64 10.65
CA ILE A 440 -17.46 -27.15 9.86
C ILE A 440 -16.95 -26.41 8.63
N ILE A 441 -17.35 -26.91 7.46
CA ILE A 441 -17.25 -26.20 6.19
C ILE A 441 -18.49 -25.32 6.04
N TRP A 442 -18.22 -24.02 5.86
CA TRP A 442 -19.25 -23.00 5.65
C TRP A 442 -19.32 -22.57 4.19
N CYS A 443 -20.51 -22.18 3.73
CA CYS A 443 -20.70 -21.45 2.47
C CYS A 443 -21.47 -20.14 2.68
N GLN A 444 -21.38 -19.22 1.72
CA GLN A 444 -22.05 -17.92 1.77
C GLN A 444 -23.19 -17.82 0.74
N LEU A 445 -24.41 -17.67 1.23
CA LEU A 445 -25.66 -17.62 0.47
C LEU A 445 -26.16 -16.17 0.36
N PHE A 446 -25.31 -15.28 -0.16
CA PHE A 446 -25.57 -13.84 -0.23
C PHE A 446 -26.05 -13.42 -1.61
N SER A 447 -25.17 -13.50 -2.60
CA SER A 447 -25.41 -13.02 -3.96
C SER A 447 -26.51 -13.80 -4.68
N GLU A 448 -27.22 -13.09 -5.56
CA GLU A 448 -28.32 -13.59 -6.38
C GLU A 448 -28.10 -13.17 -7.84
N PRO A 449 -28.75 -13.82 -8.82
CA PRO A 449 -28.63 -13.42 -10.23
C PRO A 449 -28.93 -11.94 -10.48
N GLY A 450 -29.86 -11.36 -9.72
CA GLY A 450 -30.22 -9.94 -9.79
C GLY A 450 -29.58 -9.04 -8.73
N ALA A 451 -28.76 -9.58 -7.82
CA ALA A 451 -28.19 -8.82 -6.70
C ALA A 451 -26.76 -9.30 -6.35
N GLY A 452 -25.76 -8.58 -6.88
CA GLY A 452 -24.34 -8.75 -6.58
C GLY A 452 -23.78 -7.52 -5.89
N SER A 453 -23.30 -6.54 -6.67
CA SER A 453 -22.76 -5.27 -6.15
C SER A 453 -23.80 -4.46 -5.36
N ASP A 454 -25.06 -4.42 -5.81
CA ASP A 454 -26.19 -3.92 -4.99
C ASP A 454 -26.81 -5.07 -4.19
N LEU A 455 -26.04 -5.66 -3.28
CA LEU A 455 -26.44 -6.84 -2.51
C LEU A 455 -27.75 -6.61 -1.73
N ALA A 456 -27.99 -5.38 -1.29
CA ALA A 456 -29.21 -4.99 -0.60
C ALA A 456 -30.48 -5.12 -1.47
N GLY A 457 -30.33 -5.18 -2.79
CA GLY A 457 -31.41 -5.40 -3.76
C GLY A 457 -31.89 -6.86 -3.85
N LEU A 458 -31.39 -7.76 -3.00
CA LEU A 458 -31.77 -9.18 -2.96
C LEU A 458 -33.29 -9.39 -2.85
N ARG A 459 -33.74 -10.49 -3.46
CA ARG A 459 -35.15 -10.92 -3.61
C ARG A 459 -35.45 -12.28 -3.01
N THR A 460 -34.47 -13.10 -2.64
CA THR A 460 -34.73 -14.32 -1.84
C THR A 460 -35.55 -13.92 -0.62
N ARG A 461 -36.70 -14.56 -0.41
CA ARG A 461 -37.63 -14.20 0.66
C ARG A 461 -37.64 -15.26 1.74
N ALA A 462 -37.87 -14.82 2.97
CA ALA A 462 -38.13 -15.68 4.10
C ALA A 462 -39.49 -15.30 4.69
N GLU A 463 -40.44 -16.24 4.63
CA GLU A 463 -41.81 -16.07 5.12
C GLU A 463 -41.97 -16.75 6.47
N ARG A 464 -42.78 -16.17 7.35
CA ARG A 464 -43.00 -16.73 8.68
C ARG A 464 -43.72 -18.08 8.58
N ALA A 465 -43.22 -19.08 9.29
CA ALA A 465 -43.83 -20.40 9.44
C ALA A 465 -43.96 -20.76 10.92
N GLU A 466 -44.68 -21.85 11.23
CA GLU A 466 -44.75 -22.35 12.60
C GLU A 466 -43.36 -22.75 13.09
N GLY A 467 -42.90 -22.15 14.19
CA GLY A 467 -41.58 -22.43 14.78
C GLY A 467 -40.37 -21.89 14.01
N GLY A 468 -40.57 -21.10 12.95
CA GLY A 468 -39.46 -20.58 12.15
C GLY A 468 -39.86 -19.84 10.88
N TRP A 469 -39.13 -20.12 9.82
CA TRP A 469 -39.20 -19.44 8.53
C TRP A 469 -39.10 -20.42 7.37
N THR A 470 -39.76 -20.09 6.28
CA THR A 470 -39.64 -20.80 5.01
C THR A 470 -38.92 -19.90 4.02
N ILE A 471 -37.74 -20.31 3.56
CA ILE A 471 -36.91 -19.54 2.63
C ILE A 471 -37.14 -20.01 1.20
N THR A 472 -37.41 -19.09 0.29
CA THR A 472 -37.55 -19.37 -1.15
C THR A 472 -36.80 -18.35 -1.98
N GLY A 473 -35.95 -18.83 -2.89
CA GLY A 473 -35.17 -17.98 -3.79
C GLY A 473 -34.04 -18.73 -4.47
N GLN A 474 -33.15 -17.96 -5.11
CA GLN A 474 -31.98 -18.47 -5.81
C GLN A 474 -30.76 -17.66 -5.40
N LYS A 475 -29.73 -18.38 -4.95
CA LYS A 475 -28.39 -17.84 -4.68
C LYS A 475 -27.43 -18.30 -5.77
N ILE A 476 -26.39 -17.50 -6.01
CA ILE A 476 -25.40 -17.77 -7.04
C ILE A 476 -24.01 -17.30 -6.58
N TRP A 477 -22.97 -17.86 -7.19
CA TRP A 477 -21.56 -17.66 -6.83
C TRP A 477 -21.18 -18.21 -5.45
N THR A 478 -21.94 -19.19 -4.95
CA THR A 478 -21.68 -19.79 -3.64
C THR A 478 -20.55 -20.80 -3.71
N SER A 479 -19.36 -20.38 -3.27
CA SER A 479 -18.20 -21.26 -3.08
C SER A 479 -18.48 -22.35 -2.05
N LEU A 480 -17.95 -23.56 -2.29
CA LEU A 480 -18.01 -24.72 -1.38
C LEU A 480 -19.42 -25.23 -1.05
N ALA A 481 -20.49 -24.79 -1.74
CA ALA A 481 -21.86 -25.16 -1.39
C ALA A 481 -22.08 -26.68 -1.28
N ARG A 482 -21.47 -27.47 -2.18
CA ARG A 482 -21.58 -28.94 -2.20
C ARG A 482 -20.98 -29.63 -0.98
N ASP A 483 -19.92 -29.04 -0.44
CA ASP A 483 -19.12 -29.61 0.65
C ASP A 483 -19.46 -28.99 2.01
N ALA A 484 -20.19 -27.86 2.01
CA ALA A 484 -20.57 -27.14 3.20
C ALA A 484 -21.63 -27.89 4.02
N GLN A 485 -21.46 -27.89 5.34
CA GLN A 485 -22.49 -28.35 6.27
C GLN A 485 -23.48 -27.22 6.57
N TRP A 486 -23.01 -25.97 6.59
CA TRP A 486 -23.81 -24.80 6.97
C TRP A 486 -23.62 -23.63 6.00
N GLY A 487 -24.73 -22.95 5.71
CA GLY A 487 -24.75 -21.72 4.92
C GLY A 487 -25.11 -20.51 5.77
N ILE A 488 -24.39 -19.40 5.60
CA ILE A 488 -24.87 -18.09 6.07
C ILE A 488 -25.71 -17.45 4.98
N CYS A 489 -27.01 -17.25 5.23
CA CYS A 489 -27.98 -16.78 4.25
C CYS A 489 -28.59 -15.45 4.67
N ILE A 490 -28.72 -14.52 3.71
CA ILE A 490 -29.53 -13.32 3.88
C ILE A 490 -30.76 -13.39 2.98
N ALA A 491 -31.92 -13.08 3.56
CA ALA A 491 -33.20 -13.10 2.86
C ALA A 491 -34.08 -11.92 3.29
N ARG A 492 -34.94 -11.48 2.37
CA ARG A 492 -35.97 -10.47 2.58
C ARG A 492 -37.07 -11.03 3.47
N THR A 493 -37.26 -10.43 4.63
CA THR A 493 -38.35 -10.75 5.56
C THR A 493 -39.44 -9.69 5.59
N ASP A 494 -39.13 -8.47 5.13
CA ASP A 494 -40.09 -7.36 5.01
C ASP A 494 -39.82 -6.58 3.70
N PRO A 495 -40.64 -6.75 2.65
CA PRO A 495 -40.48 -6.07 1.37
C PRO A 495 -40.92 -4.61 1.38
N ASP A 496 -41.70 -4.17 2.37
CA ASP A 496 -42.26 -2.83 2.45
C ASP A 496 -41.30 -1.84 3.13
N ARG A 497 -40.25 -2.35 3.78
CA ARG A 497 -39.19 -1.54 4.37
C ARG A 497 -38.13 -1.09 3.37
N PRO A 498 -37.38 -0.01 3.67
CA PRO A 498 -36.18 0.35 2.92
C PRO A 498 -35.25 -0.86 2.75
N LYS A 499 -34.53 -0.93 1.61
CA LYS A 499 -33.80 -2.13 1.18
C LYS A 499 -32.85 -2.72 2.23
N HIS A 500 -32.28 -1.90 3.12
CA HIS A 500 -31.39 -2.34 4.20
C HIS A 500 -32.11 -2.82 5.46
N ASP A 501 -33.35 -2.37 5.69
CA ASP A 501 -34.07 -2.50 6.96
C ASP A 501 -35.13 -3.60 6.94
N GLY A 502 -35.14 -4.44 5.89
CA GLY A 502 -36.08 -5.57 5.71
C GLY A 502 -35.40 -6.91 5.44
N ILE A 503 -34.11 -7.03 5.78
CA ILE A 503 -33.29 -8.24 5.55
C ILE A 503 -33.05 -8.94 6.89
N THR A 504 -33.13 -10.26 6.91
CA THR A 504 -32.76 -11.11 8.07
C THR A 504 -31.61 -12.05 7.72
N TYR A 505 -30.78 -12.39 8.72
CA TYR A 505 -29.62 -13.26 8.60
C TYR A 505 -29.93 -14.62 9.21
N PHE A 506 -29.68 -15.70 8.48
CA PHE A 506 -30.03 -17.08 8.83
C PHE A 506 -28.82 -18.00 8.75
N LEU A 507 -28.78 -19.01 9.63
CA LEU A 507 -27.95 -20.20 9.48
C LEU A 507 -28.79 -21.29 8.83
N VAL A 508 -28.35 -21.78 7.68
CA VAL A 508 -29.08 -22.78 6.88
C VAL A 508 -28.31 -24.08 6.91
N ASP A 509 -28.95 -25.18 7.35
CA ASP A 509 -28.40 -26.52 7.18
C ASP A 509 -28.42 -26.86 5.69
N MET A 510 -27.24 -27.08 5.11
CA MET A 510 -27.12 -27.33 3.67
C MET A 510 -27.67 -28.70 3.24
N LYS A 511 -28.09 -29.54 4.19
CA LYS A 511 -28.80 -30.80 3.95
C LYS A 511 -30.32 -30.68 4.10
N SER A 512 -30.85 -29.50 4.42
CA SER A 512 -32.29 -29.31 4.55
C SER A 512 -33.03 -29.67 3.25
N PRO A 513 -34.20 -30.33 3.36
CA PRO A 513 -35.07 -30.55 2.21
C PRO A 513 -35.42 -29.23 1.50
N GLY A 514 -35.50 -29.25 0.17
CA GLY A 514 -35.77 -28.07 -0.66
C GLY A 514 -34.53 -27.32 -1.12
N ILE A 515 -33.32 -27.74 -0.73
CA ILE A 515 -32.05 -27.21 -1.26
C ILE A 515 -31.63 -28.02 -2.48
N GLU A 516 -31.45 -27.35 -3.62
CA GLU A 516 -30.82 -27.91 -4.82
C GLU A 516 -29.53 -27.14 -5.15
N ILE A 517 -28.41 -27.84 -5.25
CA ILE A 517 -27.10 -27.25 -5.56
C ILE A 517 -26.69 -27.63 -6.97
N ARG A 518 -26.46 -26.64 -7.84
CA ARG A 518 -25.99 -26.84 -9.21
C ARG A 518 -24.58 -26.25 -9.37
N PRO A 519 -23.55 -27.06 -9.63
CA PRO A 519 -22.20 -26.54 -9.84
C PRO A 519 -22.11 -25.68 -11.10
N LEU A 520 -21.39 -24.57 -10.99
CA LEU A 520 -21.11 -23.67 -12.10
C LEU A 520 -19.68 -23.91 -12.59
N ARG A 521 -19.56 -24.34 -13.85
CA ARG A 521 -18.26 -24.52 -14.48
C ARG A 521 -17.68 -23.17 -14.89
N GLU A 522 -16.56 -22.78 -14.29
CA GLU A 522 -15.89 -21.51 -14.56
C GLU A 522 -14.87 -21.63 -15.70
N CYS A 523 -14.23 -20.52 -16.09
CA CYS A 523 -13.30 -20.50 -17.22
C CYS A 523 -12.05 -21.38 -17.06
N THR A 524 -11.66 -21.71 -15.83
CA THR A 524 -10.59 -22.69 -15.53
C THR A 524 -10.99 -24.13 -15.92
N GLY A 525 -12.28 -24.38 -16.10
CA GLY A 525 -12.87 -25.70 -16.29
C GLY A 525 -13.34 -26.37 -14.99
N ASP A 526 -13.03 -25.80 -13.83
CA ASP A 526 -13.46 -26.30 -12.52
C ASP A 526 -14.88 -25.85 -12.16
N ALA A 527 -15.43 -26.41 -11.08
CA ALA A 527 -16.71 -26.00 -10.52
C ALA A 527 -16.57 -25.64 -9.04
N VAL A 528 -15.89 -24.51 -8.79
CA VAL A 528 -15.66 -23.95 -7.44
C VAL A 528 -16.93 -23.27 -6.91
N PHE A 529 -17.69 -22.62 -7.80
CA PHE A 529 -18.94 -21.92 -7.48
C PHE A 529 -20.17 -22.78 -7.77
N ASN A 530 -21.28 -22.44 -7.15
CA ASN A 530 -22.55 -23.14 -7.33
C ASN A 530 -23.72 -22.14 -7.38
N GLU A 531 -24.77 -22.50 -8.11
CA GLU A 531 -26.11 -22.01 -7.86
C GLU A 531 -26.74 -22.83 -6.73
N VAL A 532 -27.50 -22.17 -5.86
CA VAL A 532 -28.24 -22.82 -4.79
C VAL A 532 -29.68 -22.35 -4.86
N PHE A 533 -30.57 -23.26 -5.22
CA PHE A 533 -32.01 -23.04 -5.21
C PHE A 533 -32.55 -23.42 -3.83
N LEU A 534 -33.34 -22.53 -3.27
CA LEU A 534 -34.03 -22.71 -2.00
C LEU A 534 -35.53 -22.74 -2.35
N ASP A 535 -36.15 -23.90 -2.24
CA ASP A 535 -37.58 -24.09 -2.47
C ASP A 535 -38.25 -24.51 -1.16
N GLY A 536 -38.92 -23.57 -0.50
CA GLY A 536 -39.62 -23.86 0.74
C GLY A 536 -38.73 -24.35 1.90
N VAL A 537 -37.45 -23.94 1.95
CA VAL A 537 -36.49 -24.46 2.94
C VAL A 537 -36.83 -23.95 4.33
N PHE A 538 -37.18 -24.85 5.24
CA PHE A 538 -37.49 -24.50 6.62
C PHE A 538 -36.23 -24.18 7.44
N VAL A 539 -36.26 -23.07 8.16
CA VAL A 539 -35.22 -22.62 9.09
C VAL A 539 -35.88 -22.27 10.43
N PRO A 540 -35.60 -23.00 11.51
CA PRO A 540 -36.18 -22.71 12.82
C PRO A 540 -35.75 -21.35 13.38
N ASP A 541 -36.52 -20.81 14.34
CA ASP A 541 -36.26 -19.51 14.96
C ASP A 541 -34.89 -19.38 15.63
N ASP A 542 -34.37 -20.47 16.20
CA ASP A 542 -33.07 -20.51 16.87
C ASP A 542 -31.89 -20.44 15.89
N LEU A 543 -32.14 -20.44 14.58
CA LEU A 543 -31.12 -20.24 13.53
C LEU A 543 -31.17 -18.85 12.89
N VAL A 544 -31.97 -17.93 13.43
CA VAL A 544 -31.95 -16.50 13.08
C VAL A 544 -30.84 -15.81 13.88
N VAL A 545 -29.92 -15.11 13.19
CA VAL A 545 -28.80 -14.40 13.84
C VAL A 545 -29.11 -12.91 13.95
N GLY A 546 -29.13 -12.41 15.18
CA GLY A 546 -29.52 -11.03 15.48
C GLY A 546 -31.02 -10.76 15.28
N PRO A 547 -31.45 -9.48 15.36
CA PRO A 547 -32.87 -9.15 15.24
C PRO A 547 -33.40 -9.35 13.81
N VAL A 548 -34.64 -9.86 13.70
CA VAL A 548 -35.39 -9.92 12.44
C VAL A 548 -35.46 -8.52 11.81
N ASN A 549 -35.36 -8.44 10.49
CA ASN A 549 -35.28 -7.23 9.68
C ASN A 549 -34.01 -6.37 9.87
N ALA A 550 -33.11 -6.74 10.79
CA ALA A 550 -31.84 -6.05 11.04
C ALA A 550 -30.61 -6.85 10.58
N GLY A 551 -30.80 -7.88 9.76
CA GLY A 551 -29.75 -8.76 9.24
C GLY A 551 -28.72 -8.07 8.37
N TRP A 552 -29.03 -6.93 7.74
CA TRP A 552 -28.04 -6.14 7.00
C TRP A 552 -26.89 -5.66 7.91
N ARG A 553 -27.18 -5.38 9.19
CA ARG A 553 -26.12 -5.02 10.15
C ARG A 553 -25.13 -6.16 10.33
N VAL A 554 -25.62 -7.39 10.47
CA VAL A 554 -24.81 -8.61 10.59
C VAL A 554 -24.00 -8.85 9.31
N ALA A 555 -24.65 -8.76 8.15
CA ALA A 555 -24.01 -8.95 6.85
C ALA A 555 -22.87 -7.95 6.58
N ARG A 556 -23.00 -6.69 7.01
CA ARG A 556 -21.90 -5.71 6.91
C ARG A 556 -20.67 -6.12 7.73
N THR A 557 -20.87 -6.68 8.93
CA THR A 557 -19.76 -7.22 9.74
C THR A 557 -19.10 -8.40 9.01
N THR A 558 -19.90 -9.30 8.43
CA THR A 558 -19.38 -10.41 7.61
C THR A 558 -18.53 -9.89 6.44
N LEU A 559 -19.08 -8.97 5.63
CA LEU A 559 -18.40 -8.41 4.45
C LEU A 559 -17.13 -7.60 4.80
N ALA A 560 -17.12 -6.92 5.95
CA ALA A 560 -15.93 -6.21 6.42
C ALA A 560 -14.78 -7.18 6.72
N ASN A 561 -15.08 -8.31 7.39
CA ASN A 561 -14.10 -9.35 7.69
C ASN A 561 -13.66 -10.13 6.44
N GLU A 562 -14.59 -10.39 5.50
CA GLU A 562 -14.29 -11.02 4.22
C GLU A 562 -13.22 -10.22 3.44
N ARG A 563 -13.33 -8.89 3.42
CA ARG A 563 -12.37 -8.01 2.73
C ARG A 563 -10.94 -8.19 3.24
N VAL A 564 -10.79 -8.31 4.56
CA VAL A 564 -9.48 -8.54 5.20
C VAL A 564 -8.98 -9.95 4.85
N GLY A 565 -9.84 -10.97 4.96
CA GLY A 565 -9.50 -12.36 4.67
C GLY A 565 -9.03 -12.59 3.22
N LEU A 566 -9.76 -12.05 2.23
CA LEU A 566 -9.45 -12.21 0.81
C LEU A 566 -8.11 -11.56 0.42
N THR A 567 -7.71 -10.47 1.08
CA THR A 567 -6.45 -9.79 0.79
C THR A 567 -5.23 -10.69 1.11
N SER A 568 -5.33 -11.56 2.12
CA SER A 568 -4.22 -12.38 2.60
C SER A 568 -4.17 -13.81 2.03
N SER A 569 -5.25 -14.30 1.41
CA SER A 569 -5.43 -15.72 1.09
C SER A 569 -5.78 -16.03 -0.37
N PHE A 570 -6.02 -15.01 -1.21
CA PHE A 570 -6.62 -15.20 -2.54
C PHE A 570 -5.64 -15.14 -3.72
N GLN A 571 -4.33 -15.35 -3.52
CA GLN A 571 -3.32 -15.25 -4.59
C GLN A 571 -3.20 -16.51 -5.48
N LEU A 572 -3.90 -17.61 -5.16
CA LEU A 572 -4.07 -18.82 -5.98
C LEU A 572 -2.77 -19.45 -6.55
N GLY A 573 -1.59 -19.10 -6.02
CA GLY A 573 -0.27 -19.61 -6.44
C GLY A 573 0.40 -18.85 -7.57
N GLY A 574 -0.25 -17.85 -8.17
CA GLY A 574 0.33 -16.98 -9.20
C GLY A 574 1.03 -15.77 -8.62
N ASP A 575 2.06 -15.99 -7.79
CA ASP A 575 2.79 -14.95 -7.06
C ASP A 575 4.20 -14.70 -7.62
N LEU A 576 4.88 -13.67 -7.11
CA LEU A 576 6.21 -13.29 -7.60
C LEU A 576 7.26 -14.40 -7.40
N PRO A 577 7.33 -15.11 -6.25
CA PRO A 577 8.25 -16.24 -6.11
C PRO A 577 8.08 -17.31 -7.20
N ASN A 578 6.85 -17.77 -7.46
CA ASN A 578 6.62 -18.76 -8.50
C ASN A 578 6.90 -18.20 -9.92
N LEU A 579 6.73 -16.90 -10.13
CA LEU A 579 7.10 -16.24 -11.39
C LEU A 579 8.62 -16.20 -11.61
N LEU A 580 9.40 -15.98 -10.56
CA LEU A 580 10.86 -16.05 -10.66
C LEU A 580 11.32 -17.47 -10.96
N ASP A 581 10.75 -18.47 -10.29
CA ASP A 581 11.04 -19.88 -10.56
C ASP A 581 10.70 -20.25 -12.01
N LEU A 582 9.56 -19.76 -12.52
CA LEU A 582 9.19 -19.93 -13.93
C LEU A 582 10.22 -19.27 -14.86
N THR A 583 10.61 -18.03 -14.56
CA THR A 583 11.57 -17.27 -15.39
C THR A 583 12.94 -17.96 -15.45
N ALA A 584 13.44 -18.42 -14.30
CA ALA A 584 14.67 -19.18 -14.21
C ALA A 584 14.57 -20.52 -14.95
N GLY A 585 13.44 -21.23 -14.80
CA GLY A 585 13.17 -22.48 -15.52
C GLY A 585 13.02 -22.33 -17.04
N LEU A 586 12.86 -21.11 -17.54
CA LEU A 586 12.87 -20.75 -18.96
C LEU A 586 14.23 -20.20 -19.43
N GLY A 587 15.17 -19.92 -18.52
CA GLY A 587 16.46 -19.30 -18.83
C GLY A 587 16.32 -17.84 -19.29
N LEU A 588 15.31 -17.13 -18.79
CA LEU A 588 14.98 -15.75 -19.16
C LEU A 588 15.34 -14.72 -18.07
N ASP A 589 16.05 -15.14 -17.04
CA ASP A 589 16.41 -14.35 -15.87
C ASP A 589 17.45 -13.26 -16.15
N GLU A 590 18.22 -13.40 -17.23
CA GLU A 590 19.17 -12.39 -17.74
C GLU A 590 18.59 -11.49 -18.84
N ASP A 591 17.38 -11.79 -19.35
CA ASP A 591 16.77 -11.00 -20.43
C ASP A 591 16.39 -9.58 -19.92
N PRO A 592 16.90 -8.49 -20.54
CA PRO A 592 16.65 -7.13 -20.05
C PRO A 592 15.17 -6.71 -20.05
N VAL A 593 14.37 -7.19 -21.01
CA VAL A 593 12.94 -6.87 -21.12
C VAL A 593 12.17 -7.63 -20.03
N VAL A 594 12.54 -8.90 -19.81
CA VAL A 594 11.95 -9.71 -18.73
C VAL A 594 12.30 -9.13 -17.36
N ARG A 595 13.56 -8.70 -17.16
CA ARG A 595 13.99 -8.02 -15.93
C ARG A 595 13.23 -6.74 -15.64
N ASP A 596 12.96 -5.90 -16.64
CA ASP A 596 12.14 -4.69 -16.43
C ASP A 596 10.72 -5.04 -15.94
N GLY A 597 10.11 -6.07 -16.54
CA GLY A 597 8.79 -6.58 -16.15
C GLY A 597 8.78 -7.19 -14.73
N LEU A 598 9.76 -8.02 -14.41
CA LEU A 598 9.95 -8.59 -13.07
C LEU A 598 10.15 -7.50 -12.02
N GLY A 599 10.98 -6.50 -12.32
CA GLY A 599 11.25 -5.37 -11.43
C GLY A 599 9.99 -4.56 -11.14
N ARG A 600 9.16 -4.32 -12.16
CA ARG A 600 7.86 -3.65 -11.98
C ARG A 600 6.98 -4.43 -11.00
N LEU A 601 6.82 -5.73 -11.23
CA LEU A 601 6.01 -6.59 -10.39
C LEU A 601 6.58 -6.71 -8.97
N ALA A 602 7.90 -6.75 -8.80
CA ALA A 602 8.56 -6.73 -7.51
C ALA A 602 8.31 -5.43 -6.72
N CYS A 603 8.37 -4.28 -7.39
CA CYS A 603 7.99 -2.99 -6.79
C CYS A 603 6.50 -2.97 -6.40
N ASP A 604 5.62 -3.51 -7.25
CA ASP A 604 4.18 -3.61 -6.99
C ASP A 604 3.91 -4.49 -5.75
N GLU A 605 4.54 -5.67 -5.69
CA GLU A 605 4.43 -6.61 -4.56
C GLU A 605 4.87 -5.99 -3.25
N HIS A 606 6.07 -5.40 -3.26
CA HIS A 606 6.64 -4.75 -2.10
C HIS A 606 5.74 -3.64 -1.58
N SER A 607 5.15 -2.84 -2.47
CA SER A 607 4.30 -1.71 -2.07
C SER A 607 3.04 -2.12 -1.30
N PHE A 608 2.31 -3.18 -1.70
CA PHE A 608 1.12 -3.59 -0.94
C PHE A 608 1.46 -4.34 0.36
N ASN A 609 2.63 -4.98 0.40
CA ASN A 609 3.18 -5.56 1.62
C ASN A 609 3.50 -4.47 2.66
N LEU A 610 4.14 -3.39 2.22
CA LEU A 610 4.40 -2.21 3.05
C LEU A 610 3.13 -1.52 3.53
N LEU A 611 2.09 -1.41 2.70
CA LEU A 611 0.80 -0.88 3.12
C LEU A 611 0.18 -1.72 4.25
N GLY A 612 0.34 -3.05 4.19
CA GLY A 612 -0.06 -3.96 5.27
C GLY A 612 0.72 -3.70 6.55
N LEU A 613 2.05 -3.68 6.46
CA LEU A 613 2.95 -3.41 7.59
C LEU A 613 2.63 -2.07 8.27
N ARG A 614 2.47 -1.00 7.49
CA ARG A 614 2.17 0.35 7.98
C ARG A 614 0.81 0.43 8.67
N ALA A 615 -0.20 -0.28 8.15
CA ALA A 615 -1.50 -0.35 8.81
C ALA A 615 -1.40 -1.03 10.19
N THR A 616 -0.62 -2.11 10.29
CA THR A 616 -0.38 -2.80 11.57
C THR A 616 0.39 -1.91 12.56
N LEU A 617 1.43 -1.22 12.11
CA LEU A 617 2.21 -0.30 12.95
C LEU A 617 1.37 0.86 13.49
N LYS A 618 0.49 1.46 12.68
CA LYS A 618 -0.44 2.50 13.16
C LYS A 618 -1.41 1.98 14.21
N GLN A 619 -1.91 0.76 14.00
CA GLN A 619 -2.80 0.14 14.97
C GLN A 619 -2.09 -0.13 16.32
N LEU A 620 -0.79 -0.47 16.28
CA LEU A 620 0.03 -0.60 17.49
C LEU A 620 0.22 0.73 18.22
N SER A 621 0.42 1.83 17.48
CA SER A 621 0.58 3.17 18.06
C SER A 621 -0.75 3.83 18.46
N GLY A 622 -1.86 3.08 18.48
CA GLY A 622 -3.18 3.62 18.83
C GLY A 622 -3.82 4.54 17.79
N THR A 623 -3.20 4.66 16.61
CA THR A 623 -3.68 5.51 15.51
C THR A 623 -4.63 4.73 14.61
N ASP A 624 -5.71 5.35 14.14
CA ASP A 624 -6.63 4.72 13.18
C ASP A 624 -5.86 4.39 11.88
N PRO A 625 -5.74 3.10 11.49
CA PRO A 625 -5.12 2.73 10.21
C PRO A 625 -5.92 3.25 9.02
N GLY A 626 -7.13 3.77 9.23
CA GLY A 626 -8.00 4.34 8.21
C GLY A 626 -8.44 3.29 7.19
N ALA A 627 -8.87 3.75 6.02
CA ALA A 627 -9.40 2.88 4.97
C ALA A 627 -8.32 2.23 4.08
N THR A 628 -7.12 2.02 4.64
CA THR A 628 -5.94 1.39 4.01
C THR A 628 -6.20 -0.01 3.48
N ALA A 629 -7.12 -0.75 4.10
CA ALA A 629 -7.51 -2.08 3.65
C ALA A 629 -8.08 -2.11 2.21
N ASN A 630 -8.82 -1.07 1.79
CA ASN A 630 -9.38 -1.03 0.42
C ASN A 630 -8.28 -0.75 -0.62
N VAL A 631 -7.35 0.15 -0.29
CA VAL A 631 -6.17 0.46 -1.12
C VAL A 631 -5.32 -0.80 -1.27
N ARG A 632 -4.98 -1.45 -0.16
CA ARG A 632 -4.18 -2.69 -0.17
C ARG A 632 -4.85 -3.80 -0.98
N LYS A 633 -6.16 -4.03 -0.80
CA LYS A 633 -6.90 -5.02 -1.58
C LYS A 633 -6.79 -4.76 -3.08
N LEU A 634 -7.09 -3.53 -3.52
CA LEU A 634 -7.06 -3.18 -4.94
C LEU A 634 -5.69 -3.46 -5.56
N VAL A 635 -4.62 -2.98 -4.92
CA VAL A 635 -3.25 -3.19 -5.40
C VAL A 635 -2.91 -4.68 -5.44
N ALA A 636 -3.23 -5.45 -4.40
CA ALA A 636 -2.93 -6.88 -4.33
C ALA A 636 -3.68 -7.71 -5.38
N MET A 637 -4.94 -7.37 -5.71
CA MET A 637 -5.72 -8.11 -6.71
C MET A 637 -5.32 -7.74 -8.15
N GLU A 638 -5.05 -6.45 -8.43
CA GLU A 638 -4.51 -6.03 -9.72
C GLU A 638 -3.11 -6.66 -9.95
N HIS A 639 -2.27 -6.70 -8.91
CA HIS A 639 -0.96 -7.34 -8.97
C HIS A 639 -1.03 -8.84 -9.30
N GLY A 640 -1.89 -9.62 -8.62
CA GLY A 640 -2.04 -11.05 -8.91
C GLY A 640 -2.45 -11.34 -10.36
N GLN A 641 -3.30 -10.49 -10.96
CA GLN A 641 -3.61 -10.60 -12.39
C GLN A 641 -2.41 -10.26 -13.27
N GLN A 642 -1.67 -9.19 -12.97
CA GLN A 642 -0.50 -8.79 -13.75
C GLN A 642 0.64 -9.81 -13.68
N VAL A 643 0.87 -10.44 -12.53
CA VAL A 643 1.87 -11.52 -12.37
C VAL A 643 1.49 -12.72 -13.23
N THR A 644 0.23 -13.14 -13.15
CA THR A 644 -0.24 -14.30 -13.93
C THR A 644 -0.25 -14.03 -15.44
N GLU A 645 -0.63 -12.83 -15.87
CA GLU A 645 -0.55 -12.40 -17.27
C GLU A 645 0.89 -12.34 -17.79
N PHE A 646 1.80 -11.78 -16.99
CA PHE A 646 3.20 -11.66 -17.37
C PHE A 646 3.84 -13.04 -17.52
N GLY A 647 3.70 -13.93 -16.53
CA GLY A 647 4.27 -15.28 -16.65
C GLY A 647 3.61 -16.10 -17.77
N PHE A 648 2.33 -15.87 -18.11
CA PHE A 648 1.71 -16.53 -19.27
C PHE A 648 2.36 -16.06 -20.58
N THR A 649 2.69 -14.76 -20.66
CA THR A 649 3.40 -14.19 -21.80
C THR A 649 4.79 -14.81 -21.97
N LEU A 650 5.48 -15.11 -20.87
CA LEU A 650 6.81 -15.76 -20.90
C LEU A 650 6.77 -17.19 -21.48
N LEU A 651 5.62 -17.88 -21.43
CA LEU A 651 5.50 -19.23 -21.99
C LEU A 651 5.55 -19.25 -23.53
N GLY A 652 5.31 -18.12 -24.20
CA GLY A 652 5.24 -18.06 -25.66
C GLY A 652 4.24 -19.07 -26.24
N GLU A 653 4.67 -19.85 -27.23
CA GLU A 653 3.84 -20.87 -27.89
C GLU A 653 3.41 -22.00 -26.94
N GLU A 654 4.21 -22.33 -25.91
CA GLU A 654 3.86 -23.37 -24.93
C GLU A 654 2.59 -23.00 -24.14
N GLY A 655 2.30 -21.70 -23.99
CA GLY A 655 1.07 -21.21 -23.36
C GLY A 655 -0.21 -21.64 -24.09
N ALA A 656 -0.12 -22.06 -25.37
CA ALA A 656 -1.26 -22.60 -26.12
C ALA A 656 -1.63 -24.03 -25.67
N LEU A 657 -0.79 -24.69 -24.88
CA LEU A 657 -1.02 -26.05 -24.40
C LEU A 657 -1.73 -26.02 -23.03
N THR A 658 -2.77 -26.85 -22.88
CA THR A 658 -3.55 -26.98 -21.63
C THR A 658 -3.17 -28.22 -20.81
N GLY A 659 -2.12 -28.94 -21.20
CA GLY A 659 -1.76 -30.27 -20.67
C GLY A 659 -1.67 -30.32 -19.14
N GLY A 660 -1.99 -31.47 -18.55
CA GLY A 660 -1.80 -31.87 -17.13
C GLY A 660 -1.37 -30.80 -16.12
N TRP A 661 -2.21 -29.79 -15.83
CA TRP A 661 -1.89 -28.68 -14.92
C TRP A 661 -1.45 -29.12 -13.51
N LYS A 662 -1.67 -30.38 -13.13
CA LYS A 662 -1.27 -30.88 -11.80
C LYS A 662 0.22 -31.20 -11.69
N ASP A 663 0.91 -31.40 -12.82
CA ASP A 663 2.21 -32.05 -12.83
C ASP A 663 3.38 -31.11 -13.21
N ASP A 664 3.12 -29.97 -13.85
CA ASP A 664 4.14 -29.03 -14.32
C ASP A 664 3.81 -27.56 -13.95
N LEU A 665 4.81 -26.79 -13.51
CA LEU A 665 4.66 -25.36 -13.21
C LEU A 665 4.25 -24.56 -14.46
N ARG A 666 4.77 -24.90 -15.64
CA ARG A 666 4.42 -24.21 -16.89
C ARG A 666 2.94 -24.40 -17.22
N ALA A 667 2.46 -25.63 -17.10
CA ALA A 667 1.05 -25.98 -17.27
C ALA A 667 0.12 -25.35 -16.22
N ARG A 668 0.62 -25.08 -15.00
CA ARG A 668 -0.14 -24.39 -13.95
C ARG A 668 -0.41 -22.93 -14.27
N TRP A 669 0.47 -22.28 -15.04
CA TRP A 669 0.39 -20.84 -15.24
C TRP A 669 -0.85 -20.40 -16.02
N THR A 670 -1.24 -21.15 -17.06
CA THR A 670 -2.49 -20.92 -17.79
C THR A 670 -3.70 -20.99 -16.85
N ARG A 671 -3.70 -21.94 -15.90
CA ARG A 671 -4.74 -22.06 -14.89
C ARG A 671 -4.71 -20.89 -13.90
N TYR A 672 -3.53 -20.45 -13.44
CA TYR A 672 -3.40 -19.29 -12.57
C TYR A 672 -3.96 -18.01 -13.22
N LEU A 673 -3.65 -17.79 -14.50
CA LEU A 673 -4.20 -16.66 -15.28
C LEU A 673 -5.72 -16.71 -15.39
N LEU A 674 -6.29 -17.88 -15.69
CA LEU A 674 -7.75 -18.03 -15.77
C LEU A 674 -8.42 -17.79 -14.41
N ALA A 675 -7.84 -18.34 -13.35
CA ALA A 675 -8.39 -18.23 -11.99
C ALA A 675 -8.26 -16.81 -11.42
N SER A 676 -7.19 -16.08 -11.76
CA SER A 676 -6.95 -14.73 -11.27
C SER A 676 -8.02 -13.71 -11.70
N ARG A 677 -8.81 -14.00 -12.75
CA ARG A 677 -9.92 -13.13 -13.20
C ARG A 677 -11.02 -12.95 -12.16
N ALA A 678 -11.21 -13.91 -11.24
CA ALA A 678 -12.19 -13.77 -10.17
C ALA A 678 -11.76 -12.74 -9.10
N MET A 679 -10.46 -12.45 -8.98
CA MET A 679 -9.87 -11.62 -7.90
C MET A 679 -10.38 -10.18 -7.88
N THR A 680 -10.67 -9.60 -9.05
CA THR A 680 -11.17 -8.22 -9.18
C THR A 680 -12.70 -8.11 -9.13
N ILE A 681 -13.39 -9.23 -8.95
CA ILE A 681 -14.85 -9.33 -8.88
C ILE A 681 -15.31 -9.66 -7.46
N GLY A 682 -14.70 -10.68 -6.83
CA GLY A 682 -15.04 -11.16 -5.50
C GLY A 682 -14.76 -10.18 -4.36
N GLY A 683 -15.55 -10.24 -3.28
CA GLY A 683 -15.43 -9.34 -2.13
C GLY A 683 -15.64 -7.86 -2.47
N GLY A 684 -16.43 -7.59 -3.52
CA GLY A 684 -16.68 -6.28 -4.11
C GLY A 684 -15.75 -5.97 -5.30
N THR A 685 -16.33 -5.54 -6.41
CA THR A 685 -15.60 -5.26 -7.66
C THR A 685 -14.60 -4.10 -7.49
N THR A 686 -13.65 -4.01 -8.42
CA THR A 686 -12.71 -2.87 -8.49
C THR A 686 -13.43 -1.53 -8.45
N GLU A 687 -14.50 -1.36 -9.22
CA GLU A 687 -15.27 -0.12 -9.33
C GLU A 687 -15.96 0.25 -8.02
N VAL A 688 -16.53 -0.74 -7.32
CA VAL A 688 -17.15 -0.53 -6.00
C VAL A 688 -16.09 -0.11 -4.98
N ASN A 689 -14.91 -0.73 -5.00
CA ASN A 689 -13.82 -0.34 -4.10
C ASN A 689 -13.29 1.07 -4.42
N LEU A 690 -13.16 1.44 -5.70
CA LEU A 690 -12.79 2.79 -6.11
C LEU A 690 -13.84 3.83 -5.69
N ASN A 691 -15.14 3.50 -5.77
CA ASN A 691 -16.21 4.35 -5.24
C ASN A 691 -16.07 4.52 -3.72
N VAL A 692 -15.85 3.44 -2.97
CA VAL A 692 -15.63 3.49 -1.52
C VAL A 692 -14.43 4.37 -1.17
N ILE A 693 -13.32 4.26 -1.92
CA ILE A 693 -12.14 5.10 -1.73
C ILE A 693 -12.49 6.57 -1.97
N GLY A 694 -13.10 6.88 -3.13
CA GLY A 694 -13.51 8.24 -3.47
C GLY A 694 -14.44 8.86 -2.43
N GLU A 695 -15.44 8.13 -1.96
CA GLU A 695 -16.49 8.65 -1.09
C GLU A 695 -16.11 8.66 0.39
N ARG A 696 -15.46 7.60 0.88
CA ARG A 696 -15.17 7.45 2.32
C ARG A 696 -13.81 7.99 2.71
N ILE A 697 -12.84 7.99 1.80
CA ILE A 697 -11.48 8.46 2.09
C ILE A 697 -11.28 9.88 1.58
N LEU A 698 -11.59 10.11 0.31
CA LEU A 698 -11.41 11.44 -0.31
C LEU A 698 -12.60 12.37 -0.04
N GLY A 699 -13.71 11.84 0.46
CA GLY A 699 -14.92 12.61 0.76
C GLY A 699 -15.61 13.16 -0.49
N LEU A 700 -15.39 12.55 -1.65
CA LEU A 700 -16.09 12.92 -2.89
C LEU A 700 -17.59 12.61 -2.74
N PRO A 701 -18.46 13.36 -3.42
CA PRO A 701 -19.90 13.14 -3.30
C PRO A 701 -20.31 11.75 -3.83
N ARG A 702 -21.34 11.16 -3.21
CA ARG A 702 -21.85 9.83 -3.59
C ARG A 702 -22.45 9.81 -4.98
N ASP A 703 -22.49 8.62 -5.58
CA ASP A 703 -23.27 8.39 -6.80
C ASP A 703 -24.73 8.85 -6.60
N PRO A 704 -25.38 9.41 -7.64
CA PRO A 704 -26.77 9.82 -7.56
C PRO A 704 -27.65 8.61 -7.21
N GLU A 705 -28.65 8.80 -6.35
CA GLU A 705 -29.67 7.77 -6.19
C GLU A 705 -30.42 7.59 -7.52
N PRO A 706 -30.78 6.35 -7.89
CA PRO A 706 -31.63 6.13 -9.06
C PRO A 706 -32.89 6.99 -8.91
N VAL A 707 -33.21 7.76 -9.96
CA VAL A 707 -34.50 8.47 -10.00
C VAL A 707 -35.58 7.39 -9.95
N ARG A 708 -36.42 7.44 -8.91
CA ARG A 708 -37.53 6.50 -8.72
C ARG A 708 -38.57 6.62 -9.82
#